data_AF-A0A2I0JCN5-F1
#
_entry.id   AF-A0A2I0JCN5-F1
#
_cell.length_a   1.000
_cell.length_b   1.000
_cell.length_c   1.000
_cell.angle_alpha   90.00
_cell.angle_beta   90.00
_cell.angle_gamma   90.00
#
_symmetry.space_group_name_H-M   'P 1'
#
loop_
_entity.id
_entity.type
_entity.pdbx_description
1 polymer ?
#
loop_
_entity_poly.entity_id
_entity_poly.type
_entity_poly.pdbx_seq_one_letter_code
_entity_poly.pdbx_strand_id
1 'polypeptide(L)'
;MSLLSLSLPNFRTGSFLSLRSQQHLSAKPHPLLSPPPLSLRPVTTAAAQSYPSPAEDDPPEAPEDSVHGVSKFQQIHRQAARARKLQEEDFKKHQSTFLSAIADVEDAPDSQGAAAQDDSGDDLFGEIDKAIALKRREFVKQGLLAPNTKKEKVLDAEELEPEEVVDLEEIQELQGLRVVSAGEGEEDDGSRTFDDEVSDSGKANRGSVSDPSFDLDFDIYGKARARIVEPKFKMTLAELLDESKVVPISVFGNLEVEITGIQHDSRLVSSGDLFVCCVGRKTDGHLFLSEADKRGAVAVVASKEIDIEETLGCKALVIVEDTSAVLASLAASFYRQPSRNMSVIGITGTNGKTTTAYLVKGMYEAMGLRTGMLSTVAYYVHGDNKLESPNTTPDAVLVQNLMAKMLHNGTEAVVMEASSHGLALGRCDEVDFDIAVFTNLTRDHLDFHGSEEEYKEAKAKLFSRMVDPERHRKIVNIDDPNAPFFIAQGNSDVPVVTFGMENKNADVYPLKFELSLFETQVLVHTPQGILEISSGLLGRHNIYNILAAVAVGIAVGAPLEDIVRGIEEVDAVPGRCELIDEEQAFGVIVDYAHTPDALSRLLDSVRELGARRIITGMYACLAYCSYIYFQSGLQSK
;
A
#
# COMPACT_ATOMS: atom_id res chain seq x y z
N MET A 1 -63.93 -33.66 -11.63
CA MET A 1 -64.74 -33.97 -10.44
C MET A 1 -64.73 -32.75 -9.53
N SER A 2 -65.93 -32.25 -9.21
CA SER A 2 -66.35 -31.32 -8.15
C SER A 2 -65.38 -30.24 -7.62
N LEU A 3 -65.63 -28.94 -7.88
CA LEU A 3 -66.56 -28.01 -7.16
C LEU A 3 -65.90 -27.48 -5.86
N LEU A 4 -65.88 -26.19 -5.45
CA LEU A 4 -66.70 -24.98 -5.67
C LEU A 4 -65.90 -23.79 -5.07
N SER A 5 -65.62 -22.69 -5.77
CA SER A 5 -66.43 -21.46 -5.99
C SER A 5 -66.05 -20.29 -5.06
N LEU A 6 -65.47 -19.20 -5.59
CA LEU A 6 -66.12 -17.89 -5.89
C LEU A 6 -66.37 -17.05 -4.62
N SER A 7 -65.99 -15.78 -4.48
CA SER A 7 -66.04 -14.66 -5.43
C SER A 7 -65.36 -13.39 -4.88
N LEU A 8 -64.71 -12.64 -5.77
CA LEU A 8 -64.46 -11.18 -5.74
C LEU A 8 -65.73 -10.44 -6.26
N PRO A 9 -65.80 -9.10 -6.48
CA PRO A 9 -64.97 -7.94 -6.06
C PRO A 9 -65.82 -6.73 -5.57
N ASN A 10 -65.21 -5.63 -5.12
CA ASN A 10 -65.26 -4.32 -5.83
C ASN A 10 -64.73 -3.10 -5.04
N PHE A 11 -64.02 -2.27 -5.82
CA PHE A 11 -63.55 -0.91 -5.59
C PHE A 11 -64.67 0.12 -5.33
N ARG A 12 -64.39 1.17 -4.53
CA ARG A 12 -64.18 2.57 -5.02
C ARG A 12 -64.19 3.63 -3.88
N THR A 13 -63.18 4.52 -3.97
CA THR A 13 -63.18 5.99 -3.78
C THR A 13 -63.58 6.65 -2.45
N GLY A 14 -62.73 7.58 -1.98
CA GLY A 14 -63.11 8.66 -1.06
C GLY A 14 -61.93 9.51 -0.56
N SER A 15 -61.68 10.65 -1.21
CA SER A 15 -60.86 11.78 -0.72
C SER A 15 -61.65 12.58 0.34
N PHE A 16 -60.98 13.18 1.35
CA PHE A 16 -61.07 14.62 1.70
C PHE A 16 -60.43 14.98 3.07
N LEU A 17 -59.61 16.05 3.03
CA LEU A 17 -59.44 17.18 3.97
C LEU A 17 -59.08 16.98 5.47
N SER A 18 -57.86 17.45 5.81
CA SER A 18 -57.56 18.61 6.69
C SER A 18 -58.40 18.84 7.95
N LEU A 19 -57.72 18.91 9.12
CA LEU A 19 -57.81 20.06 10.04
C LEU A 19 -56.63 20.11 11.03
N ARG A 20 -55.88 21.21 10.94
CA ARG A 20 -54.93 21.73 11.93
C ARG A 20 -55.65 22.04 13.25
N SER A 21 -54.97 21.82 14.38
CA SER A 21 -55.21 22.62 15.59
C SER A 21 -53.96 23.45 15.91
N GLN A 22 -54.14 24.76 15.86
CA GLN A 22 -53.21 25.76 16.38
C GLN A 22 -53.61 26.04 17.83
N GLN A 23 -52.63 26.06 18.74
CA GLN A 23 -52.74 26.84 19.97
C GLN A 23 -51.65 27.91 19.96
N HIS A 24 -52.13 29.15 19.91
CA HIS A 24 -51.37 30.38 20.06
C HIS A 24 -50.96 30.58 21.53
N LEU A 25 -49.69 30.94 21.76
CA LEU A 25 -49.26 31.63 22.97
C LEU A 25 -48.43 32.85 22.54
N SER A 26 -48.88 34.03 22.98
CA SER A 26 -48.40 35.34 22.56
C SER A 26 -47.08 35.75 23.21
N ALA A 27 -46.23 36.39 22.42
CA ALA A 27 -45.03 37.10 22.87
C ALA A 27 -45.32 38.47 23.50
N LYS A 28 -44.50 38.87 24.49
CA LYS A 28 -44.13 40.27 24.77
C LYS A 28 -42.64 40.34 25.19
N PRO A 29 -41.93 41.45 24.91
CA PRO A 29 -40.46 41.49 24.85
C PRO A 29 -39.80 42.18 26.05
N HIS A 30 -38.53 41.84 26.33
CA HIS A 30 -37.65 42.59 27.24
C HIS A 30 -36.21 42.69 26.70
N PRO A 31 -35.43 43.71 27.11
CA PRO A 31 -34.57 44.47 26.21
C PRO A 31 -33.08 44.08 26.24
N LEU A 32 -32.40 44.43 25.14
CA LEU A 32 -30.97 44.35 24.88
C LEU A 32 -30.18 45.30 25.80
N LEU A 33 -29.13 44.78 26.44
CA LEU A 33 -28.11 45.52 27.18
C LEU A 33 -26.76 45.34 26.47
N SER A 34 -26.20 46.44 25.97
CA SER A 34 -24.85 46.54 25.42
C SER A 34 -23.86 47.02 26.49
N PRO A 35 -22.63 46.47 26.56
CA PRO A 35 -21.54 47.06 27.34
C PRO A 35 -20.63 47.98 26.48
N PRO A 36 -19.85 48.88 27.12
CA PRO A 36 -19.29 50.11 26.52
C PRO A 36 -17.93 49.92 25.83
N PRO A 37 -17.44 50.92 25.06
CA PRO A 37 -16.19 50.81 24.31
C PRO A 37 -14.98 51.17 25.17
N LEU A 38 -13.92 50.37 25.10
CA LEU A 38 -12.63 50.67 25.74
C LEU A 38 -11.48 50.70 24.71
N SER A 39 -11.10 51.92 24.38
CA SER A 39 -9.73 52.45 24.25
C SER A 39 -8.61 51.50 23.76
N LEU A 40 -8.24 51.64 22.49
CA LEU A 40 -6.96 51.19 21.94
C LEU A 40 -5.81 52.08 22.42
N ARG A 41 -4.79 51.47 23.05
CA ARG A 41 -3.41 52.02 23.11
C ARG A 41 -2.44 50.96 22.55
N PRO A 42 -1.42 51.37 21.79
CA PRO A 42 -0.53 50.45 21.09
C PRO A 42 0.61 49.98 22.01
N VAL A 43 0.94 48.69 21.98
CA VAL A 43 2.17 48.15 22.57
C VAL A 43 2.91 47.31 21.52
N THR A 44 4.02 47.91 21.09
CA THR A 44 5.29 47.40 20.57
C THR A 44 5.50 45.90 20.36
N THR A 45 6.05 45.61 19.18
CA THR A 45 6.69 44.39 18.69
C THR A 45 7.67 43.73 19.68
N ALA A 46 7.47 42.44 19.94
CA ALA A 46 8.49 41.49 20.36
C ALA A 46 8.21 40.13 19.72
N ALA A 47 9.26 39.48 19.22
CA ALA A 47 9.23 38.30 18.36
C ALA A 47 8.37 37.14 18.89
N ALA A 48 7.39 36.70 18.10
CA ALA A 48 6.59 35.52 18.37
C ALA A 48 7.31 34.28 17.82
N GLN A 49 7.84 33.45 18.72
CA GLN A 49 8.04 32.04 18.49
C GLN A 49 6.66 31.42 18.20
N SER A 50 6.47 30.85 17.03
CA SER A 50 5.21 30.22 16.64
C SER A 50 5.03 28.93 17.44
N TYR A 51 4.19 28.98 18.46
CA TYR A 51 3.58 27.78 19.01
C TYR A 51 2.54 27.27 18.00
N PRO A 52 2.54 25.97 17.64
CA PRO A 52 1.52 25.41 16.78
C PRO A 52 0.15 25.57 17.45
N SER A 53 -0.85 25.96 16.67
CA SER A 53 -2.21 26.16 17.18
C SER A 53 -2.86 24.79 17.47
N PRO A 54 -3.72 24.66 18.49
CA PRO A 54 -4.42 23.41 18.79
C PRO A 54 -5.27 22.85 17.62
N ALA A 55 -5.55 23.67 16.60
CA ALA A 55 -6.28 23.25 15.41
C ALA A 55 -5.41 22.42 14.42
N GLU A 56 -4.11 22.29 14.64
CA GLU A 56 -3.23 21.40 13.86
C GLU A 56 -3.20 19.95 14.39
N ASP A 57 -3.72 19.71 15.60
CA ASP A 57 -3.83 18.39 16.23
C ASP A 57 -5.23 17.76 16.07
N ASP A 58 -6.21 18.52 15.58
CA ASP A 58 -7.52 17.98 15.23
C ASP A 58 -7.47 17.37 13.82
N PRO A 59 -8.08 16.19 13.59
CA PRO A 59 -8.20 15.64 12.25
C PRO A 59 -8.84 16.71 11.35
N PRO A 60 -8.38 16.87 10.09
CA PRO A 60 -9.02 17.81 9.19
C PRO A 60 -10.51 17.51 9.19
N GLU A 61 -11.33 18.49 9.57
CA GLU A 61 -12.77 18.37 9.47
C GLU A 61 -13.06 17.94 8.03
N ALA A 62 -13.51 16.69 7.87
CA ALA A 62 -14.00 16.21 6.60
C ALA A 62 -15.06 17.23 6.18
N PRO A 63 -14.98 17.83 4.97
CA PRO A 63 -15.90 18.89 4.59
C PRO A 63 -17.33 18.41 4.83
N GLU A 64 -17.99 19.05 5.78
CA GLU A 64 -19.41 18.91 6.05
C GLU A 64 -20.16 19.43 4.82
N ASP A 65 -20.29 18.62 3.76
CA ASP A 65 -21.37 18.70 2.74
C ASP A 65 -21.16 17.85 1.45
N SER A 66 -20.64 16.61 1.49
CA SER A 66 -20.67 15.78 0.26
C SER A 66 -20.97 14.28 0.40
N VAL A 67 -21.39 13.80 1.58
CA VAL A 67 -21.61 12.36 1.81
C VAL A 67 -23.04 11.92 1.45
N HIS A 68 -23.99 12.84 1.23
CA HIS A 68 -25.36 12.48 0.89
C HIS A 68 -25.57 12.27 -0.62
N GLY A 69 -25.65 11.00 -1.04
CA GLY A 69 -26.23 10.59 -2.33
C GLY A 69 -25.27 10.35 -3.50
N VAL A 70 -23.97 10.20 -3.25
CA VAL A 70 -22.94 10.00 -4.28
C VAL A 70 -22.22 8.68 -4.00
N SER A 71 -22.10 7.78 -4.99
CA SER A 71 -21.44 6.48 -4.79
C SER A 71 -19.94 6.64 -4.51
N LYS A 72 -19.29 5.68 -3.82
CA LYS A 72 -17.83 5.73 -3.58
C LYS A 72 -17.02 5.84 -4.88
N PHE A 73 -17.43 5.19 -5.97
CA PHE A 73 -16.78 5.37 -7.27
C PHE A 73 -16.90 6.79 -7.81
N GLN A 74 -18.05 7.42 -7.65
CA GLN A 74 -18.20 8.83 -8.02
C GLN A 74 -17.32 9.74 -7.16
N GLN A 75 -17.08 9.39 -5.88
CA GLN A 75 -16.13 10.11 -5.04
C GLN A 75 -14.69 9.94 -5.56
N ILE A 76 -14.27 8.72 -5.89
CA ILE A 76 -12.96 8.43 -6.50
C ILE A 76 -12.77 9.24 -7.79
N HIS A 77 -13.75 9.24 -8.69
CA HIS A 77 -13.68 10.05 -9.91
C HIS A 77 -13.54 11.54 -9.64
N ARG A 78 -14.26 12.07 -8.64
CA ARG A 78 -14.14 13.48 -8.24
C ARG A 78 -12.79 13.78 -7.63
N GLN A 79 -12.26 12.90 -6.80
CA GLN A 79 -10.93 13.03 -6.18
C GLN A 79 -9.83 12.98 -7.25
N ALA A 80 -9.88 12.00 -8.15
CA ALA A 80 -8.97 11.90 -9.29
C ALA A 80 -9.05 13.13 -10.21
N ALA A 81 -10.26 13.61 -10.53
CA ALA A 81 -10.44 14.82 -11.33
C ALA A 81 -9.88 16.07 -10.62
N ARG A 82 -10.06 16.19 -9.30
CA ARG A 82 -9.47 17.26 -8.49
C ARG A 82 -7.95 17.17 -8.49
N ALA A 83 -7.39 15.98 -8.32
CA ALA A 83 -5.94 15.74 -8.33
C ALA A 83 -5.33 16.13 -9.67
N ARG A 84 -5.93 15.72 -10.79
CA ARG A 84 -5.54 16.14 -12.14
C ARG A 84 -5.58 17.65 -12.32
N LYS A 85 -6.66 18.30 -11.86
CA LYS A 85 -6.77 19.76 -11.93
C LYS A 85 -5.64 20.45 -11.15
N LEU A 86 -5.30 19.94 -9.96
CA LEU A 86 -4.19 20.45 -9.17
C LEU A 86 -2.85 20.22 -9.87
N GLN A 87 -2.63 19.05 -10.48
CA GLN A 87 -1.44 18.77 -11.28
C GLN A 87 -1.32 19.72 -12.49
N GLU A 88 -2.42 20.01 -13.19
CA GLU A 88 -2.44 20.98 -14.28
C GLU A 88 -2.17 22.42 -13.82
N GLU A 89 -2.75 22.82 -12.68
CA GLU A 89 -2.53 24.15 -12.08
C GLU A 89 -1.07 24.31 -11.62
N ASP A 90 -0.50 23.26 -11.02
CA ASP A 90 0.90 23.23 -10.60
C ASP A 90 1.85 23.26 -11.82
N PHE A 91 1.58 22.45 -12.85
CA PHE A 91 2.32 22.49 -14.11
C PHE A 91 2.27 23.89 -14.74
N LYS A 92 1.11 24.56 -14.77
CA LYS A 92 0.98 25.93 -15.29
C LYS A 92 1.77 26.94 -14.46
N LYS A 93 1.75 26.80 -13.14
CA LYS A 93 2.50 27.67 -12.22
C LYS A 93 4.01 27.52 -12.41
N HIS A 94 4.48 26.28 -12.59
CA HIS A 94 5.89 25.94 -12.76
C HIS A 94 6.32 25.87 -14.24
N GLN A 95 5.43 26.24 -15.16
CA GLN A 95 5.66 26.17 -16.61
C GLN A 95 6.89 26.96 -17.03
N SER A 96 7.13 28.14 -16.46
CA SER A 96 8.32 28.94 -16.77
C SER A 96 9.63 28.27 -16.33
N THR A 97 9.62 27.56 -15.21
CA THR A 97 10.76 26.75 -14.73
C THR A 97 10.99 25.55 -15.64
N PHE A 98 9.91 24.87 -16.06
CA PHE A 98 9.99 23.73 -16.97
C PHE A 98 10.49 24.14 -18.37
N LEU A 99 9.95 25.24 -18.89
CA LEU A 99 10.35 25.80 -20.19
C LEU A 99 11.79 26.31 -20.16
N SER A 100 12.25 26.92 -19.07
CA SER A 100 13.65 27.35 -18.94
C SER A 100 14.63 26.18 -18.83
N ALA A 101 14.28 25.11 -18.13
CA ALA A 101 15.10 23.90 -18.06
C ALA A 101 15.30 23.21 -19.43
N ILE A 102 14.32 23.35 -20.34
CA ILE A 102 14.32 22.71 -21.65
C ILE A 102 14.77 23.66 -22.77
N ALA A 103 14.79 24.98 -22.52
CA ALA A 103 15.11 25.99 -23.53
C ALA A 103 16.49 25.79 -24.16
N ASP A 104 17.48 25.43 -23.35
CA ASP A 104 18.90 25.34 -23.74
C ASP A 104 19.28 23.97 -24.34
N VAL A 105 18.36 23.00 -24.37
CA VAL A 105 18.60 21.67 -24.95
C VAL A 105 18.59 21.75 -26.47
N GLU A 106 19.50 21.03 -27.13
CA GLU A 106 19.59 21.00 -28.59
C GLU A 106 18.35 20.34 -29.22
N ASP A 107 17.95 20.86 -30.38
CA ASP A 107 16.83 20.29 -31.13
C ASP A 107 17.22 18.93 -31.71
N ALA A 108 16.38 17.91 -31.51
CA ALA A 108 16.59 16.60 -32.11
C ALA A 108 16.73 16.73 -33.64
N PRO A 109 17.71 16.05 -34.28
CA PRO A 109 17.92 16.13 -35.72
C PRO A 109 16.68 15.71 -36.51
N ASP A 110 16.43 16.39 -37.64
CA ASP A 110 15.37 16.04 -38.58
C ASP A 110 15.78 14.80 -39.39
N SER A 111 15.66 13.60 -38.82
CA SER A 111 15.94 12.37 -39.57
C SER A 111 14.72 11.93 -40.39
N GLN A 112 14.54 12.53 -41.56
CA GLN A 112 14.02 11.78 -42.70
C GLN A 112 15.19 11.03 -43.34
N GLY A 113 15.38 9.77 -42.94
CA GLY A 113 16.27 8.82 -43.60
C GLY A 113 17.76 8.97 -43.27
N ALA A 114 18.21 8.33 -42.19
CA ALA A 114 19.59 7.86 -42.08
C ALA A 114 19.58 6.54 -41.30
N ALA A 115 20.26 5.55 -41.85
CA ALA A 115 20.29 4.17 -41.38
C ALA A 115 20.88 4.05 -39.97
N ALA A 116 20.35 3.08 -39.23
CA ALA A 116 20.90 2.59 -37.97
C ALA A 116 22.39 2.26 -38.13
N GLN A 117 23.23 2.93 -37.35
CA GLN A 117 24.46 2.33 -36.85
C GLN A 117 24.15 1.87 -35.43
N ASP A 118 24.26 0.56 -35.23
CA ASP A 118 24.44 -0.04 -33.91
C ASP A 118 25.59 0.67 -33.22
N ASP A 119 25.30 1.37 -32.14
CA ASP A 119 26.27 1.58 -31.07
C ASP A 119 25.70 0.95 -29.80
N SER A 120 26.55 0.13 -29.20
CA SER A 120 26.27 -0.78 -28.12
C SER A 120 26.54 -0.10 -26.78
N GLY A 121 25.53 -0.07 -25.91
CA GLY A 121 25.64 0.36 -24.52
C GLY A 121 24.50 1.31 -24.17
N ASP A 122 23.77 0.99 -23.10
CA ASP A 122 22.69 1.80 -22.55
C ASP A 122 23.18 3.21 -22.20
N ASP A 123 23.07 4.13 -23.15
CA ASP A 123 23.25 5.55 -22.89
C ASP A 123 21.95 6.10 -22.31
N LEU A 124 21.71 5.82 -21.02
CA LEU A 124 20.57 6.34 -20.26
C LEU A 124 20.46 7.86 -20.38
N PHE A 125 21.61 8.55 -20.46
CA PHE A 125 21.67 9.99 -20.67
C PHE A 125 21.24 10.37 -22.10
N GLY A 126 21.65 9.60 -23.11
CA GLY A 126 21.21 9.76 -24.50
C GLY A 126 19.71 9.53 -24.71
N GLU A 127 19.09 8.59 -23.99
CA GLU A 127 17.64 8.38 -24.02
C GLU A 127 16.86 9.51 -23.34
N ILE A 128 17.36 9.98 -22.19
CA ILE A 128 16.84 11.15 -21.49
C ILE A 128 16.95 12.39 -22.38
N ASP A 129 18.09 12.64 -23.01
CA ASP A 129 18.32 13.76 -23.92
C ASP A 129 17.40 13.70 -25.14
N LYS A 130 17.17 12.50 -25.69
CA LYS A 130 16.23 12.27 -26.79
C LYS A 130 14.79 12.56 -26.36
N ALA A 131 14.38 12.13 -25.17
CA ALA A 131 13.04 12.40 -24.62
C ALA A 131 12.83 13.91 -24.37
N ILE A 132 13.84 14.59 -23.82
CA ILE A 132 13.83 16.04 -23.58
C ILE A 132 13.78 16.78 -24.93
N ALA A 133 14.54 16.36 -25.93
CA ALA A 133 14.53 16.97 -27.26
C ALA A 133 13.20 16.76 -28.01
N LEU A 134 12.55 15.60 -27.84
CA LEU A 134 11.20 15.34 -28.37
C LEU A 134 10.14 16.23 -27.69
N LYS A 135 10.23 16.39 -26.35
CA LYS A 135 9.35 17.29 -25.60
C LYS A 135 9.57 18.77 -25.95
N ARG A 136 10.82 19.20 -26.13
CA ARG A 136 11.15 20.53 -26.64
C ARG A 136 10.49 20.80 -27.99
N ARG A 137 10.56 19.84 -28.92
CA ARG A 137 9.93 19.95 -30.25
C ARG A 137 8.40 20.06 -30.14
N GLU A 138 7.78 19.34 -29.21
CA GLU A 138 6.36 19.47 -28.92
C GLU A 138 6.00 20.89 -28.44
N PHE A 139 6.80 21.45 -27.52
CA PHE A 139 6.61 22.83 -27.03
C PHE A 139 6.88 23.90 -28.09
N VAL A 140 7.84 23.70 -28.98
CA VAL A 140 8.06 24.58 -30.15
C VAL A 140 6.85 24.54 -31.08
N LYS A 141 6.28 23.34 -31.36
CA LYS A 141 5.05 23.20 -32.16
C LYS A 141 3.83 23.86 -31.53
N GLN A 142 3.75 23.83 -30.20
CA GLN A 142 2.69 24.49 -29.44
C GLN A 142 2.92 26.02 -29.28
N GLY A 143 4.03 26.55 -29.78
CA GLY A 143 4.38 27.98 -29.68
C GLY A 143 4.85 28.43 -28.31
N LEU A 144 5.22 27.48 -27.42
CA LEU A 144 5.66 27.73 -26.05
C LEU A 144 7.19 27.97 -25.96
N LEU A 145 7.96 27.52 -26.96
CA LEU A 145 9.40 27.77 -27.09
C LEU A 145 9.73 28.30 -28.49
N ALA A 146 10.74 29.14 -28.59
CA ALA A 146 11.30 29.55 -29.87
C ALA A 146 12.16 28.42 -30.47
N PRO A 147 12.12 28.19 -31.80
CA PRO A 147 13.03 27.26 -32.45
C PRO A 147 14.48 27.72 -32.25
N ASN A 148 15.41 26.79 -31.97
CA ASN A 148 16.83 27.16 -31.86
C ASN A 148 17.33 27.66 -33.22
N THR A 149 18.06 28.78 -33.23
CA THR A 149 18.84 29.17 -34.40
C THR A 149 19.93 28.12 -34.60
N LYS A 150 19.90 27.38 -35.71
CA LYS A 150 20.98 26.46 -36.09
C LYS A 150 22.31 27.20 -35.90
N LYS A 151 23.15 26.78 -34.95
CA LYS A 151 24.56 27.17 -34.95
C LYS A 151 25.12 26.64 -36.26
N GLU A 152 25.47 27.53 -37.18
CA GLU A 152 26.29 27.16 -38.33
C GLU A 152 27.56 26.49 -37.78
N LYS A 153 27.82 25.25 -38.19
CA LYS A 153 29.07 24.57 -37.86
C LYS A 153 30.21 25.46 -38.37
N VAL A 154 30.95 26.07 -37.45
CA VAL A 154 32.26 26.65 -37.76
C VAL A 154 33.17 25.47 -38.09
N LEU A 155 33.35 25.24 -39.39
CA LEU A 155 34.38 24.38 -39.93
C LEU A 155 35.67 25.21 -39.92
N ASP A 156 36.48 25.09 -38.89
CA ASP A 156 37.90 25.44 -38.93
C ASP A 156 38.65 24.53 -37.95
N ALA A 157 39.31 23.51 -38.50
CA ALA A 157 40.45 22.88 -37.88
C ALA A 157 41.61 23.07 -38.87
N GLU A 158 42.26 24.23 -38.77
CA GLU A 158 43.59 24.44 -39.33
C GLU A 158 44.57 23.50 -38.62
N GLU A 159 45.45 22.88 -39.40
CA GLU A 159 46.55 22.02 -38.93
C GLU A 159 47.39 22.77 -37.88
N LEU A 160 47.53 22.19 -36.68
CA LEU A 160 48.45 22.69 -35.66
C LEU A 160 49.89 22.26 -36.01
N GLU A 161 50.77 23.24 -36.19
CA GLU A 161 52.22 23.07 -36.28
C GLU A 161 52.80 22.58 -34.92
N PRO A 162 53.82 21.71 -34.93
CA PRO A 162 54.29 21.02 -33.73
C PRO A 162 55.40 21.80 -33.00
N GLU A 163 55.13 22.98 -32.47
CA GLU A 163 56.07 23.68 -31.58
C GLU A 163 55.33 24.50 -30.52
N GLU A 164 54.87 23.84 -29.45
CA GLU A 164 54.63 24.43 -28.12
C GLU A 164 54.52 23.30 -27.09
N VAL A 165 55.65 22.63 -26.83
CA VAL A 165 55.82 21.67 -25.72
C VAL A 165 56.55 22.38 -24.58
N VAL A 166 55.79 23.11 -23.75
CA VAL A 166 56.21 23.79 -22.51
C VAL A 166 54.88 23.98 -21.73
N ASP A 167 54.53 23.37 -20.61
CA ASP A 167 55.21 22.70 -19.50
C ASP A 167 54.29 21.56 -18.99
N LEU A 168 54.80 20.31 -18.95
CA LEU A 168 54.13 19.19 -18.27
C LEU A 168 54.80 18.82 -16.93
N GLU A 169 55.62 19.73 -16.38
CA GLU A 169 56.38 19.48 -15.16
C GLU A 169 55.77 20.09 -13.88
N GLU A 170 54.60 20.75 -13.94
CA GLU A 170 53.98 21.37 -12.75
C GLU A 170 52.78 20.61 -12.15
N ILE A 171 52.41 19.43 -12.70
CA ILE A 171 51.28 18.62 -12.16
C ILE A 171 51.74 17.32 -11.46
N GLN A 172 53.05 17.05 -11.39
CA GLN A 172 53.58 15.88 -10.66
C GLN A 172 54.13 16.17 -9.24
N GLU A 173 54.06 17.42 -8.75
CA GLU A 173 54.55 17.77 -7.40
C GLU A 173 53.47 17.77 -6.29
N LEU A 174 52.23 17.34 -6.56
CA LEU A 174 51.16 17.34 -5.54
C LEU A 174 50.45 16.01 -5.32
N GLN A 175 51.16 14.88 -5.37
CA GLN A 175 50.69 13.65 -4.72
C GLN A 175 51.84 12.81 -4.15
N GLY A 176 51.76 12.46 -2.85
CA GLY A 176 52.35 11.22 -2.35
C GLY A 176 53.49 11.35 -1.34
N LEU A 177 53.14 11.69 -0.10
CA LEU A 177 53.97 11.47 1.09
C LEU A 177 54.42 10.00 1.24
N ARG A 178 55.73 9.84 1.44
CA ARG A 178 56.50 8.74 2.05
C ARG A 178 55.80 7.42 2.39
N VAL A 179 56.21 6.37 1.67
CA VAL A 179 56.33 5.00 2.19
C VAL A 179 57.76 4.80 2.69
N VAL A 180 57.93 4.36 3.94
CA VAL A 180 59.19 3.80 4.45
C VAL A 180 58.97 2.32 4.76
N SER A 181 59.88 1.53 4.21
CA SER A 181 60.00 0.08 4.12
C SER A 181 60.51 -0.61 5.39
N ALA A 182 60.12 -1.88 5.56
CA ALA A 182 60.91 -3.09 5.91
C ALA A 182 59.90 -4.17 6.36
N GLY A 183 59.90 -5.44 5.96
CA GLY A 183 60.96 -6.35 5.50
C GLY A 183 60.92 -7.59 6.42
N GLU A 184 60.85 -8.79 5.81
CA GLU A 184 60.99 -10.15 6.43
C GLU A 184 59.76 -10.63 7.21
N GLY A 185 59.28 -11.88 7.20
CA GLY A 185 59.72 -13.18 6.65
C GLY A 185 58.96 -14.28 7.41
N GLU A 186 58.62 -15.37 6.72
CA GLU A 186 58.40 -16.75 7.22
C GLU A 186 57.20 -17.12 8.15
N GLU A 187 56.44 -18.09 7.64
CA GLU A 187 56.00 -19.39 8.22
C GLU A 187 55.47 -19.53 9.67
N ASP A 188 54.32 -20.20 9.72
CA ASP A 188 53.97 -21.35 10.56
C ASP A 188 53.08 -21.21 11.82
N ASP A 189 52.21 -22.22 11.88
CA ASP A 189 51.56 -22.92 12.98
C ASP A 189 50.78 -22.17 14.08
N GLY A 190 49.57 -22.70 14.31
CA GLY A 190 49.41 -23.39 15.58
C GLY A 190 48.77 -22.64 16.74
N SER A 191 47.45 -22.79 16.81
CA SER A 191 46.76 -23.27 18.01
C SER A 191 46.59 -22.31 19.20
N ARG A 192 45.33 -22.29 19.68
CA ARG A 192 44.93 -22.48 21.10
C ARG A 192 45.54 -21.50 22.11
N THR A 193 44.82 -20.76 22.94
CA THR A 193 43.59 -21.04 23.70
C THR A 193 43.66 -20.13 24.95
N PHE A 194 42.53 -20.00 25.66
CA PHE A 194 42.42 -19.68 27.10
C PHE A 194 42.79 -18.23 27.46
N ASP A 195 42.15 -17.58 28.40
CA ASP A 195 40.81 -17.63 29.00
C ASP A 195 40.83 -16.47 30.01
N ASP A 196 39.64 -16.03 30.35
CA ASP A 196 39.26 -15.63 31.70
C ASP A 196 39.69 -14.31 32.35
N GLU A 197 38.62 -13.73 32.89
CA GLU A 197 38.48 -13.19 34.24
C GLU A 197 38.70 -11.69 34.50
N VAL A 198 37.55 -11.00 34.49
CA VAL A 198 36.90 -10.40 35.68
C VAL A 198 37.80 -9.58 36.61
N SER A 199 37.52 -8.28 36.73
CA SER A 199 37.32 -7.68 38.06
C SER A 199 36.53 -6.37 38.04
N ASP A 200 35.63 -6.32 39.00
CA ASP A 200 34.76 -5.26 39.49
C ASP A 200 35.53 -4.04 40.04
N SER A 201 35.04 -2.83 39.79
CA SER A 201 34.91 -1.80 40.85
C SER A 201 34.33 -0.45 40.35
N GLY A 202 33.18 -0.09 40.91
CA GLY A 202 33.08 1.12 41.73
C GLY A 202 33.14 2.53 41.11
N LYS A 203 31.94 3.09 40.88
CA LYS A 203 31.49 4.46 41.19
C LYS A 203 32.09 5.71 40.47
N ALA A 204 31.12 6.50 39.99
CA ALA A 204 30.99 7.96 40.06
C ALA A 204 31.44 8.81 38.84
N ASN A 205 30.41 9.17 38.06
CA ASN A 205 30.01 10.54 37.70
C ASN A 205 31.10 11.49 37.14
N ARG A 206 31.04 11.75 35.82
CA ARG A 206 31.21 13.08 35.21
C ARG A 206 30.89 13.02 33.72
N GLY A 207 30.00 13.90 33.28
CA GLY A 207 29.66 14.07 31.88
C GLY A 207 30.82 14.65 31.07
N SER A 208 30.89 14.26 29.81
CA SER A 208 31.39 15.10 28.73
C SER A 208 30.73 14.63 27.44
N VAL A 209 29.98 15.54 26.86
CA VAL A 209 29.49 15.54 25.49
C VAL A 209 30.69 15.30 24.56
N SER A 210 30.59 14.31 23.68
CA SER A 210 31.41 14.21 22.48
C SER A 210 30.48 14.07 21.28
N ASP A 211 30.44 15.14 20.50
CA ASP A 211 29.98 15.23 19.10
C ASP A 211 30.07 13.90 18.34
N PRO A 212 29.01 13.46 17.65
CA PRO A 212 29.16 12.68 16.44
C PRO A 212 29.40 13.63 15.27
N SER A 213 30.49 13.35 14.56
CA SER A 213 30.85 13.91 13.27
C SER A 213 29.65 14.15 12.35
N PHE A 214 29.62 15.36 11.79
CA PHE A 214 28.84 15.74 10.63
C PHE A 214 29.18 14.82 9.43
N ASP A 215 28.49 13.69 9.33
CA ASP A 215 28.29 13.03 8.04
C ASP A 215 27.09 13.73 7.37
N LEU A 216 27.42 14.67 6.49
CA LEU A 216 26.46 15.30 5.58
C LEU A 216 26.15 14.30 4.46
N ASP A 217 25.16 13.44 4.69
CA ASP A 217 24.46 12.71 3.63
C ASP A 217 23.78 13.75 2.71
N PHE A 218 24.40 14.01 1.56
CA PHE A 218 23.89 14.93 0.54
C PHE A 218 22.61 14.42 -0.13
N ASP A 219 22.18 13.18 0.14
CA ASP A 219 20.97 12.56 -0.41
C ASP A 219 19.66 12.94 0.32
N ILE A 220 19.76 13.67 1.45
CA ILE A 220 18.57 14.03 2.26
C ILE A 220 17.89 15.31 1.76
N TYR A 221 18.55 16.13 0.95
CA TYR A 221 18.06 17.47 0.60
C TYR A 221 16.96 17.53 -0.49
N GLY A 222 16.50 16.38 -1.02
CA GLY A 222 15.49 16.32 -2.10
C GLY A 222 14.16 15.63 -1.77
N LYS A 223 14.10 14.77 -0.73
CA LYS A 223 12.89 14.03 -0.36
C LYS A 223 12.53 14.32 1.09
N ALA A 224 11.71 15.34 1.32
CA ALA A 224 11.04 15.50 2.61
C ALA A 224 10.15 14.27 2.83
N ARG A 225 10.63 13.26 3.58
CA ARG A 225 9.80 12.15 4.05
C ARG A 225 8.61 12.78 4.77
N ALA A 226 7.41 12.62 4.22
CA ALA A 226 6.20 13.15 4.83
C ALA A 226 6.09 12.56 6.23
N ARG A 227 5.99 13.43 7.24
CA ARG A 227 5.91 13.01 8.64
C ARG A 227 4.57 12.32 8.83
N ILE A 228 4.59 11.00 9.03
CA ILE A 228 3.39 10.23 9.32
C ILE A 228 2.91 10.62 10.71
N VAL A 229 1.68 11.15 10.79
CA VAL A 229 1.05 11.56 12.05
C VAL A 229 0.29 10.38 12.64
N GLU A 230 0.50 10.11 13.93
CA GLU A 230 -0.24 9.09 14.67
C GLU A 230 -1.54 9.68 15.21
N PRO A 231 -2.72 9.22 14.74
CA PRO A 231 -4.00 9.68 15.28
C PRO A 231 -4.18 9.25 16.73
N LYS A 232 -4.76 10.13 17.55
CA LYS A 232 -5.16 9.82 18.93
C LYS A 232 -6.65 9.49 18.98
N PHE A 233 -6.96 8.36 19.59
CA PHE A 233 -8.34 7.93 19.81
C PHE A 233 -8.65 7.89 21.29
N LYS A 234 -9.89 8.23 21.62
CA LYS A 234 -10.45 8.06 22.95
C LYS A 234 -11.95 7.85 22.83
N MET A 235 -12.48 7.00 23.69
CA MET A 235 -13.92 6.82 23.91
C MET A 235 -14.14 6.17 25.27
N THR A 236 -15.37 6.16 25.76
CA THR A 236 -15.69 5.37 26.96
C THR A 236 -15.90 3.90 26.60
N LEU A 237 -15.74 3.00 27.57
CA LEU A 237 -16.07 1.59 27.38
C LEU A 237 -17.58 1.40 27.08
N ALA A 238 -18.45 2.21 27.67
CA ALA A 238 -19.88 2.23 27.37
C ALA A 238 -20.15 2.55 25.88
N GLU A 239 -19.55 3.63 25.37
CA GLU A 239 -19.65 4.02 23.96
C GLU A 239 -19.14 2.91 23.03
N LEU A 240 -18.02 2.27 23.40
CA LEU A 240 -17.44 1.20 22.58
C LEU A 240 -18.40 0.01 22.45
N LEU A 241 -19.00 -0.42 23.55
CA LEU A 241 -19.93 -1.56 23.54
C LEU A 241 -21.20 -1.26 22.74
N ASP A 242 -21.72 -0.03 22.85
CA ASP A 242 -22.89 0.40 22.08
C ASP A 242 -22.59 0.48 20.58
N GLU A 243 -21.51 1.17 20.18
CA GLU A 243 -21.14 1.34 18.77
C GLU A 243 -20.77 0.01 18.09
N SER A 244 -20.07 -0.88 18.82
CA SER A 244 -19.69 -2.21 18.32
C SER A 244 -20.85 -3.21 18.30
N LYS A 245 -21.98 -2.87 18.94
CA LYS A 245 -23.16 -3.75 19.12
C LYS A 245 -22.81 -5.08 19.78
N VAL A 246 -21.72 -5.11 20.55
CA VAL A 246 -21.31 -6.30 21.29
C VAL A 246 -22.21 -6.43 22.50
N VAL A 247 -22.91 -7.56 22.60
CA VAL A 247 -23.79 -7.85 23.73
C VAL A 247 -22.99 -8.61 24.78
N PRO A 248 -22.68 -8.01 25.94
CA PRO A 248 -21.97 -8.70 27.00
C PRO A 248 -22.89 -9.69 27.73
N ILE A 249 -22.30 -10.81 28.17
CA ILE A 249 -22.94 -11.75 29.10
C ILE A 249 -23.05 -11.11 30.48
N SER A 250 -21.98 -10.45 30.93
CA SER A 250 -21.92 -9.73 32.18
C SER A 250 -20.89 -8.61 32.13
N VAL A 251 -21.09 -7.61 32.99
CA VAL A 251 -20.22 -6.43 33.10
C VAL A 251 -19.97 -6.18 34.58
N PHE A 252 -18.71 -5.90 34.92
CA PHE A 252 -18.28 -5.53 36.26
C PHE A 252 -17.43 -4.25 36.21
N GLY A 253 -17.52 -3.42 37.25
CA GLY A 253 -16.75 -2.17 37.36
C GLY A 253 -17.39 -0.97 36.65
N ASN A 254 -16.56 0.00 36.27
CA ASN A 254 -17.00 1.29 35.73
C ASN A 254 -16.96 1.33 34.19
N LEU A 255 -18.13 1.34 33.54
CA LEU A 255 -18.27 1.47 32.09
C LEU A 255 -17.92 2.87 31.54
N GLU A 256 -17.89 3.90 32.39
CA GLU A 256 -17.49 5.26 32.00
C GLU A 256 -15.97 5.45 31.98
N VAL A 257 -15.20 4.36 32.08
CA VAL A 257 -13.74 4.41 31.95
C VAL A 257 -13.36 4.81 30.52
N GLU A 258 -12.51 5.83 30.39
CA GLU A 258 -11.93 6.23 29.12
C GLU A 258 -10.88 5.21 28.69
N ILE A 259 -11.00 4.75 27.44
CA ILE A 259 -10.03 3.89 26.76
C ILE A 259 -9.32 4.69 25.68
N THR A 260 -7.99 4.55 25.59
CA THR A 260 -7.13 5.27 24.63
C THR A 260 -6.47 4.35 23.60
N GLY A 261 -6.69 3.05 23.72
CA GLY A 261 -6.23 2.04 22.77
C GLY A 261 -6.94 0.71 23.00
N ILE A 262 -6.71 -0.23 22.09
CA ILE A 262 -7.23 -1.60 22.18
C ILE A 262 -6.11 -2.55 21.76
N GLN A 263 -5.90 -3.62 22.53
CA GLN A 263 -4.88 -4.64 22.27
C GLN A 263 -5.37 -6.03 22.62
N HIS A 264 -4.89 -7.03 21.89
CA HIS A 264 -5.08 -8.46 22.20
C HIS A 264 -3.75 -9.18 22.47
N ASP A 265 -2.62 -8.48 22.33
CA ASP A 265 -1.28 -8.93 22.71
C ASP A 265 -0.84 -8.14 23.95
N SER A 266 -0.66 -8.83 25.08
CA SER A 266 -0.27 -8.20 26.35
C SER A 266 1.01 -7.39 26.23
N ARG A 267 1.92 -7.78 25.33
CA ARG A 267 3.24 -7.14 25.17
C ARG A 267 3.14 -5.74 24.55
N LEU A 268 2.04 -5.45 23.85
CA LEU A 268 1.78 -4.19 23.16
C LEU A 268 0.87 -3.24 23.95
N VAL A 269 0.30 -3.71 25.06
CA VAL A 269 -0.54 -2.89 25.95
C VAL A 269 0.23 -1.67 26.45
N SER A 270 -0.42 -0.52 26.35
CA SER A 270 -0.01 0.75 26.93
C SER A 270 -1.03 1.23 27.97
N SER A 271 -0.64 2.23 28.77
CA SER A 271 -1.53 2.80 29.77
C SER A 271 -2.77 3.41 29.12
N GLY A 272 -3.96 3.00 29.58
CA GLY A 272 -5.24 3.46 29.02
C GLY A 272 -5.86 2.48 28.01
N ASP A 273 -5.19 1.39 27.67
CA ASP A 273 -5.71 0.45 26.68
C ASP A 273 -6.78 -0.49 27.25
N LEU A 274 -7.69 -0.92 26.38
CA LEU A 274 -8.53 -2.09 26.56
C LEU A 274 -7.77 -3.35 26.15
N PHE A 275 -7.71 -4.35 27.03
CA PHE A 275 -7.12 -5.66 26.71
C PHE A 275 -8.20 -6.70 26.39
N VAL A 276 -8.10 -7.38 25.25
CA VAL A 276 -9.04 -8.43 24.81
C VAL A 276 -8.38 -9.80 24.91
N CYS A 277 -8.92 -10.67 25.77
CA CYS A 277 -8.39 -12.00 26.04
C CYS A 277 -8.84 -13.01 24.96
N CYS A 278 -8.16 -13.02 23.81
CA CYS A 278 -8.41 -13.99 22.75
C CYS A 278 -7.86 -15.38 23.10
N VAL A 279 -8.63 -16.43 22.83
CA VAL A 279 -8.18 -17.82 22.97
C VAL A 279 -7.56 -18.26 21.63
N GLY A 280 -6.23 -18.22 21.55
CA GLY A 280 -5.49 -18.60 20.34
C GLY A 280 -5.29 -20.11 20.20
N ARG A 281 -4.77 -20.55 19.05
CA ARG A 281 -4.42 -21.97 18.80
C ARG A 281 -3.30 -22.51 19.70
N LYS A 282 -2.35 -21.65 20.09
CA LYS A 282 -1.16 -22.04 20.88
C LYS A 282 -1.30 -21.69 22.37
N THR A 283 -1.91 -20.54 22.66
CA THR A 283 -1.94 -19.95 24.00
C THR A 283 -3.29 -19.28 24.26
N ASP A 284 -3.70 -19.29 25.51
CA ASP A 284 -4.89 -18.61 25.99
C ASP A 284 -4.53 -17.20 26.48
N GLY A 285 -5.15 -16.17 25.90
CA GLY A 285 -4.94 -14.77 26.27
C GLY A 285 -5.22 -14.45 27.74
N HIS A 286 -6.10 -15.23 28.38
CA HIS A 286 -6.42 -15.07 29.81
C HIS A 286 -5.21 -15.29 30.71
N LEU A 287 -4.19 -16.03 30.26
CA LEU A 287 -2.95 -16.27 31.02
C LEU A 287 -2.09 -15.00 31.16
N PHE A 288 -2.33 -13.98 30.33
CA PHE A 288 -1.51 -12.77 30.26
C PHE A 288 -2.17 -11.54 30.89
N LEU A 289 -3.28 -11.74 31.59
CA LEU A 289 -4.03 -10.69 32.30
C LEU A 289 -3.15 -9.87 33.26
N SER A 290 -2.35 -10.54 34.09
CA SER A 290 -1.46 -9.85 35.03
C SER A 290 -0.35 -9.06 34.33
N GLU A 291 0.04 -9.42 33.10
CA GLU A 291 0.99 -8.62 32.32
C GLU A 291 0.30 -7.38 31.73
N ALA A 292 -0.88 -7.54 31.16
CA ALA A 292 -1.67 -6.44 30.61
C ALA A 292 -2.01 -5.37 31.69
N ASP A 293 -2.41 -5.82 32.88
CA ASP A 293 -2.66 -4.95 34.04
C ASP A 293 -1.42 -4.16 34.46
N LYS A 294 -0.25 -4.83 34.57
CA LYS A 294 1.02 -4.17 34.90
C LYS A 294 1.45 -3.13 33.86
N ARG A 295 1.07 -3.30 32.60
CA ARG A 295 1.33 -2.35 31.51
C ARG A 295 0.32 -1.21 31.46
N GLY A 296 -0.75 -1.30 32.25
CA GLY A 296 -1.72 -0.23 32.45
C GLY A 296 -3.02 -0.38 31.66
N ALA A 297 -3.42 -1.61 31.32
CA ALA A 297 -4.76 -1.87 30.82
C ALA A 297 -5.81 -1.32 31.82
N VAL A 298 -6.77 -0.54 31.34
CA VAL A 298 -7.80 0.08 32.19
C VAL A 298 -9.09 -0.74 32.22
N ALA A 299 -9.29 -1.58 31.21
CA ALA A 299 -10.44 -2.46 31.07
C ALA A 299 -10.05 -3.76 30.35
N VAL A 300 -10.82 -4.81 30.59
CA VAL A 300 -10.60 -6.14 30.01
C VAL A 300 -11.88 -6.66 29.36
N VAL A 301 -11.75 -7.30 28.19
CA VAL A 301 -12.80 -8.14 27.58
C VAL A 301 -12.35 -9.59 27.61
N ALA A 302 -13.16 -10.49 28.16
CA ALA A 302 -12.81 -11.89 28.36
C ALA A 302 -13.97 -12.82 28.00
N SER A 303 -13.66 -14.10 27.74
CA SER A 303 -14.68 -15.15 27.51
C SER A 303 -14.89 -16.08 28.70
N LYS A 304 -14.12 -15.89 29.77
CA LYS A 304 -14.21 -16.66 31.02
C LYS A 304 -14.37 -15.70 32.19
N GLU A 305 -15.10 -16.13 33.22
CA GLU A 305 -15.16 -15.39 34.47
C GLU A 305 -13.76 -15.25 35.08
N ILE A 306 -13.42 -14.03 35.50
CA ILE A 306 -12.15 -13.66 36.12
C ILE A 306 -12.49 -12.95 37.43
N ASP A 307 -11.80 -13.30 38.51
CA ASP A 307 -11.93 -12.58 39.77
C ASP A 307 -11.12 -11.28 39.71
N ILE A 308 -11.81 -10.16 39.48
CA ILE A 308 -11.19 -8.84 39.31
C ILE A 308 -10.61 -8.34 40.63
N GLU A 309 -11.32 -8.54 41.75
CA GLU A 309 -10.99 -7.88 43.02
C GLU A 309 -9.68 -8.44 43.64
N GLU A 310 -9.37 -9.71 43.40
CA GLU A 310 -8.11 -10.31 43.85
C GLU A 310 -6.98 -10.27 42.81
N THR A 311 -7.30 -10.17 41.51
CA THR A 311 -6.32 -10.47 40.44
C THR A 311 -5.90 -9.27 39.59
N LEU A 312 -6.70 -8.19 39.54
CA LEU A 312 -6.51 -7.10 38.57
C LEU A 312 -6.76 -5.71 39.16
N GLY A 313 -5.92 -4.73 38.80
CA GLY A 313 -6.15 -3.31 39.07
C GLY A 313 -7.04 -2.61 38.03
N CYS A 314 -7.48 -3.33 37.00
CA CYS A 314 -8.38 -2.85 35.95
C CYS A 314 -9.71 -2.32 36.52
N LYS A 315 -10.23 -1.25 35.92
CA LYS A 315 -11.45 -0.56 36.38
C LYS A 315 -12.74 -1.21 35.90
N ALA A 316 -12.67 -2.05 34.86
CA ALA A 316 -13.81 -2.73 34.29
C ALA A 316 -13.45 -4.09 33.67
N LEU A 317 -14.40 -5.03 33.70
CA LEU A 317 -14.36 -6.31 33.00
C LEU A 317 -15.67 -6.53 32.27
N VAL A 318 -15.56 -6.95 31.01
CA VAL A 318 -16.68 -7.32 30.16
C VAL A 318 -16.52 -8.79 29.79
N ILE A 319 -17.52 -9.60 30.10
CA ILE A 319 -17.57 -11.00 29.68
C ILE A 319 -18.42 -11.12 28.42
N VAL A 320 -17.88 -11.75 27.39
CA VAL A 320 -18.55 -12.05 26.12
C VAL A 320 -18.48 -13.55 25.83
N GLU A 321 -19.30 -14.04 24.91
CA GLU A 321 -19.29 -15.46 24.55
C GLU A 321 -17.99 -15.87 23.83
N ASP A 322 -17.58 -15.08 22.83
CA ASP A 322 -16.37 -15.34 22.05
C ASP A 322 -15.60 -14.03 21.80
N THR A 323 -14.45 -13.91 22.46
CA THR A 323 -13.55 -12.75 22.34
C THR A 323 -12.94 -12.62 20.95
N SER A 324 -12.74 -13.74 20.23
CA SER A 324 -12.17 -13.72 18.89
C SER A 324 -13.19 -13.21 17.86
N ALA A 325 -14.47 -13.55 18.05
CA ALA A 325 -15.55 -13.10 17.18
C ALA A 325 -15.83 -11.59 17.31
N VAL A 326 -15.71 -11.03 18.52
CA VAL A 326 -16.00 -9.60 18.76
C VAL A 326 -14.80 -8.68 18.55
N LEU A 327 -13.57 -9.22 18.46
CA LEU A 327 -12.34 -8.43 18.37
C LEU A 327 -12.38 -7.44 17.19
N ALA A 328 -12.82 -7.89 16.02
CA ALA A 328 -12.89 -7.05 14.83
C ALA A 328 -13.89 -5.90 15.00
N SER A 329 -15.09 -6.17 15.54
CA SER A 329 -16.13 -5.17 15.77
C SER A 329 -15.74 -4.15 16.84
N LEU A 330 -15.07 -4.58 17.91
CA LEU A 330 -14.50 -3.68 18.92
C LEU A 330 -13.41 -2.79 18.31
N ALA A 331 -12.45 -3.37 17.58
CA ALA A 331 -11.38 -2.61 16.96
C ALA A 331 -11.91 -1.59 15.94
N ALA A 332 -12.83 -2.03 15.06
CA ALA A 332 -13.42 -1.15 14.06
C ALA A 332 -14.18 0.01 14.68
N SER A 333 -14.92 -0.22 15.76
CA SER A 333 -15.66 0.83 16.46
C SER A 333 -14.71 1.81 17.16
N PHE A 334 -13.70 1.29 17.88
CA PHE A 334 -12.68 2.11 18.52
C PHE A 334 -11.96 3.05 17.54
N TYR A 335 -11.62 2.54 16.36
CA TYR A 335 -10.96 3.30 15.29
C TYR A 335 -11.94 4.03 14.35
N ARG A 336 -13.24 4.08 14.68
CA ARG A 336 -14.30 4.80 13.93
C ARG A 336 -14.48 4.33 12.47
N GLN A 337 -14.36 3.03 12.25
CA GLN A 337 -14.67 2.33 10.99
C GLN A 337 -13.97 2.96 9.77
N PRO A 338 -12.63 3.07 9.78
CA PRO A 338 -11.88 3.88 8.83
C PRO A 338 -12.08 3.46 7.37
N SER A 339 -12.26 2.17 7.09
CA SER A 339 -12.50 1.65 5.73
C SER A 339 -13.77 2.19 5.07
N ARG A 340 -14.75 2.69 5.84
CA ARG A 340 -15.97 3.28 5.26
C ARG A 340 -15.71 4.61 4.54
N ASN A 341 -14.62 5.29 4.88
CA ASN A 341 -14.24 6.59 4.33
C ASN A 341 -13.13 6.51 3.27
N MET A 342 -12.74 5.31 2.87
CA MET A 342 -11.77 5.06 1.81
C MET A 342 -12.35 4.09 0.78
N SER A 343 -11.77 4.09 -0.42
CA SER A 343 -11.97 2.98 -1.36
C SER A 343 -11.10 1.80 -0.95
N VAL A 344 -11.66 0.61 -0.79
CA VAL A 344 -10.89 -0.56 -0.33
C VAL A 344 -10.94 -1.70 -1.35
N ILE A 345 -9.76 -2.09 -1.84
CA ILE A 345 -9.57 -3.13 -2.83
C ILE A 345 -8.97 -4.35 -2.14
N GLY A 346 -9.72 -5.45 -2.08
CA GLY A 346 -9.27 -6.72 -1.52
C GLY A 346 -8.78 -7.67 -2.61
N ILE A 347 -7.57 -8.19 -2.47
CA ILE A 347 -6.99 -9.15 -3.43
C ILE A 347 -6.76 -10.49 -2.74
N THR A 348 -7.37 -11.54 -3.29
CA THR A 348 -7.19 -12.91 -2.82
C THR A 348 -6.80 -13.87 -3.95
N GLY A 349 -6.30 -15.02 -3.54
CA GLY A 349 -5.79 -16.09 -4.41
C GLY A 349 -4.59 -16.80 -3.79
N THR A 350 -4.13 -17.88 -4.42
CA THR A 350 -2.92 -18.58 -3.99
C THR A 350 -1.70 -17.73 -4.34
N ASN A 351 -1.53 -17.38 -5.62
CA ASN A 351 -0.38 -16.63 -6.12
C ASN A 351 -0.77 -15.27 -6.71
N GLY A 352 0.18 -14.33 -6.80
CA GLY A 352 0.00 -13.05 -7.49
C GLY A 352 -0.64 -11.91 -6.68
N LYS A 353 -1.06 -12.16 -5.43
CA LYS A 353 -1.67 -11.14 -4.55
C LYS A 353 -0.78 -9.90 -4.37
N THR A 354 0.47 -10.12 -3.97
CA THR A 354 1.45 -9.05 -3.75
C THR A 354 1.69 -8.24 -5.01
N THR A 355 2.03 -8.89 -6.13
CA THR A 355 2.30 -8.18 -7.39
C THR A 355 1.09 -7.40 -7.89
N THR A 356 -0.10 -8.01 -7.85
CA THR A 356 -1.35 -7.32 -8.21
C THR A 356 -1.61 -6.13 -7.28
N ALA A 357 -1.28 -6.22 -5.99
CA ALA A 357 -1.46 -5.13 -5.04
C ALA A 357 -0.58 -3.92 -5.39
N TYR A 358 0.69 -4.15 -5.78
CA TYR A 358 1.59 -3.09 -6.22
C TYR A 358 1.10 -2.44 -7.53
N LEU A 359 0.68 -3.24 -8.51
CA LEU A 359 0.14 -2.74 -9.78
C LEU A 359 -1.15 -1.91 -9.58
N VAL A 360 -2.06 -2.36 -8.72
CA VAL A 360 -3.28 -1.60 -8.40
C VAL A 360 -2.93 -0.33 -7.62
N LYS A 361 -1.95 -0.36 -6.70
CA LYS A 361 -1.47 0.85 -6.02
C LYS A 361 -0.93 1.85 -7.04
N GLY A 362 -0.03 1.44 -7.93
CA GLY A 362 0.55 2.30 -8.97
C GLY A 362 -0.53 2.90 -9.87
N MET A 363 -1.51 2.10 -10.30
CA MET A 363 -2.67 2.59 -11.05
C MET A 363 -3.46 3.68 -10.31
N TYR A 364 -3.80 3.48 -9.03
CA TYR A 364 -4.54 4.50 -8.26
C TYR A 364 -3.69 5.76 -8.00
N GLU A 365 -2.38 5.61 -7.81
CA GLU A 365 -1.45 6.74 -7.67
C GLU A 365 -1.31 7.54 -8.98
N ALA A 366 -1.27 6.85 -10.13
CA ALA A 366 -1.31 7.47 -11.45
C ALA A 366 -2.62 8.23 -11.68
N MET A 367 -3.74 7.79 -11.11
CA MET A 367 -5.01 8.56 -11.09
C MET A 367 -4.95 9.81 -10.20
N GLY A 368 -3.87 10.02 -9.45
CA GLY A 368 -3.65 11.15 -8.55
C GLY A 368 -4.19 10.94 -7.14
N LEU A 369 -4.53 9.70 -6.75
CA LEU A 369 -5.09 9.40 -5.44
C LEU A 369 -4.00 9.03 -4.44
N ARG A 370 -4.15 9.49 -3.19
CA ARG A 370 -3.29 9.00 -2.10
C ARG A 370 -3.66 7.56 -1.77
N THR A 371 -2.79 6.63 -2.13
CA THR A 371 -3.10 5.19 -2.03
C THR A 371 -2.24 4.49 -0.99
N GLY A 372 -2.89 3.95 0.04
CA GLY A 372 -2.28 3.07 1.01
C GLY A 372 -2.26 1.63 0.53
N MET A 373 -1.40 0.82 1.13
CA MET A 373 -1.33 -0.61 0.82
C MET A 373 -1.02 -1.44 2.06
N LEU A 374 -1.71 -2.57 2.20
CA LEU A 374 -1.45 -3.60 3.20
C LEU A 374 -1.02 -4.89 2.50
N SER A 375 0.30 -5.11 2.38
CA SER A 375 0.91 -6.20 1.63
C SER A 375 1.95 -6.97 2.46
N THR A 376 2.27 -8.19 2.01
CA THR A 376 3.33 -9.05 2.58
C THR A 376 4.70 -8.38 2.62
N VAL A 377 5.04 -7.57 1.60
CA VAL A 377 6.37 -6.96 1.49
C VAL A 377 6.51 -5.77 2.45
N ALA A 378 5.47 -4.93 2.49
CA ALA A 378 5.43 -3.75 3.34
C ALA A 378 4.01 -3.21 3.42
N TYR A 379 3.78 -2.37 4.42
CA TYR A 379 2.60 -1.50 4.44
C TYR A 379 2.99 -0.10 3.98
N TYR A 380 2.06 0.60 3.34
CA TYR A 380 2.26 1.98 2.89
C TYR A 380 1.09 2.82 3.35
N VAL A 381 1.38 3.96 3.98
CA VAL A 381 0.34 4.94 4.34
C VAL A 381 -0.19 5.60 3.05
N HIS A 382 0.71 6.19 2.27
CA HIS A 382 0.51 6.59 0.87
C HIS A 382 1.88 6.91 0.24
N GLY A 383 2.02 6.84 -1.10
CA GLY A 383 3.29 7.11 -1.77
C GLY A 383 4.42 6.22 -1.22
N ASP A 384 5.56 6.84 -0.87
CA ASP A 384 6.75 6.17 -0.34
C ASP A 384 6.76 6.00 1.19
N ASN A 385 5.66 6.33 1.88
CA ASN A 385 5.57 6.24 3.34
C ASN A 385 5.43 4.78 3.80
N LYS A 386 6.54 4.06 3.74
CA LYS A 386 6.67 2.62 4.05
C LYS A 386 6.70 2.35 5.55
N LEU A 387 6.00 1.31 5.97
CA LEU A 387 6.01 0.72 7.30
C LEU A 387 6.37 -0.77 7.19
N GLU A 388 6.90 -1.32 8.27
CA GLU A 388 7.21 -2.76 8.34
C GLU A 388 5.93 -3.62 8.31
N SER A 389 6.00 -4.76 7.63
CA SER A 389 4.90 -5.73 7.53
C SER A 389 5.27 -7.02 8.26
N PRO A 390 4.73 -7.26 9.46
CA PRO A 390 4.99 -8.50 10.19
C PRO A 390 4.23 -9.71 9.60
N ASN A 391 3.14 -9.47 8.86
CA ASN A 391 2.29 -10.52 8.31
C ASN A 391 1.63 -10.06 6.98
N THR A 392 1.34 -11.00 6.06
CA THR A 392 0.58 -10.72 4.83
C THR A 392 -0.74 -10.01 5.08
N THR A 393 -1.52 -10.50 6.05
CA THR A 393 -2.74 -9.87 6.51
C THR A 393 -2.62 -9.65 8.02
N PRO A 394 -2.48 -8.41 8.49
CA PRO A 394 -2.38 -8.11 9.92
C PRO A 394 -3.63 -8.56 10.69
N ASP A 395 -3.54 -8.67 12.01
CA ASP A 395 -4.70 -8.99 12.86
C ASP A 395 -5.76 -7.87 12.82
N ALA A 396 -6.95 -8.16 13.34
CA ALA A 396 -8.09 -7.25 13.25
C ALA A 396 -7.83 -5.88 13.91
N VAL A 397 -7.08 -5.84 15.02
CA VAL A 397 -6.75 -4.58 15.70
C VAL A 397 -5.79 -3.78 14.84
N LEU A 398 -4.72 -4.42 14.37
CA LEU A 398 -3.68 -3.75 13.59
C LEU A 398 -4.22 -3.29 12.22
N VAL A 399 -5.11 -4.04 11.56
CA VAL A 399 -5.79 -3.61 10.32
C VAL A 399 -6.55 -2.29 10.55
N GLN A 400 -7.36 -2.23 11.59
CA GLN A 400 -8.18 -1.04 11.87
C GLN A 400 -7.31 0.15 12.30
N ASN A 401 -6.27 -0.09 13.11
CA ASN A 401 -5.28 0.94 13.48
C ASN A 401 -4.57 1.51 12.24
N LEU A 402 -4.05 0.65 11.36
CA LEU A 402 -3.34 1.06 10.15
C LEU A 402 -4.26 1.82 9.19
N MET A 403 -5.51 1.36 9.00
CA MET A 403 -6.48 2.06 8.16
C MET A 403 -6.88 3.41 8.74
N ALA A 404 -7.00 3.52 10.07
CA ALA A 404 -7.26 4.81 10.73
C ALA A 404 -6.08 5.77 10.59
N LYS A 405 -4.86 5.26 10.71
CA LYS A 405 -3.63 6.00 10.44
C LYS A 405 -3.55 6.46 8.98
N MET A 406 -3.88 5.59 8.03
CA MET A 406 -4.00 5.93 6.60
C MET A 406 -4.99 7.07 6.38
N LEU A 407 -6.22 6.91 6.87
CA LEU A 407 -7.27 7.91 6.72
C LEU A 407 -6.87 9.26 7.34
N HIS A 408 -6.26 9.25 8.53
CA HIS A 408 -5.79 10.47 9.20
C HIS A 408 -4.70 11.20 8.41
N ASN A 409 -3.83 10.46 7.73
CA ASN A 409 -2.82 11.02 6.82
C ASN A 409 -3.37 11.27 5.39
N GLY A 410 -4.69 11.14 5.23
CA GLY A 410 -5.46 11.53 4.06
C GLY A 410 -5.42 10.54 2.90
N THR A 411 -5.09 9.28 3.16
CA THR A 411 -5.26 8.18 2.20
C THR A 411 -6.72 8.10 1.74
N GLU A 412 -6.92 7.97 0.43
CA GLU A 412 -8.24 7.96 -0.22
C GLU A 412 -8.61 6.55 -0.72
N ALA A 413 -7.60 5.75 -1.07
CA ALA A 413 -7.76 4.36 -1.48
C ALA A 413 -6.78 3.44 -0.74
N VAL A 414 -7.17 2.21 -0.46
CA VAL A 414 -6.34 1.20 0.19
C VAL A 414 -6.41 -0.11 -0.60
N VAL A 415 -5.25 -0.63 -0.98
CA VAL A 415 -5.11 -1.95 -1.58
C VAL A 415 -4.65 -2.94 -0.52
N MET A 416 -5.37 -4.04 -0.34
CA MET A 416 -5.13 -4.99 0.75
C MET A 416 -5.06 -6.43 0.26
N GLU A 417 -4.00 -7.12 0.65
CA GLU A 417 -3.91 -8.58 0.49
C GLU A 417 -4.83 -9.28 1.50
N ALA A 418 -5.87 -9.93 1.00
CA ALA A 418 -6.81 -10.73 1.76
C ALA A 418 -6.42 -12.22 1.70
N SER A 419 -5.47 -12.62 2.55
CA SER A 419 -5.04 -14.02 2.67
C SER A 419 -6.19 -14.92 3.14
N SER A 420 -6.15 -16.20 2.77
CA SER A 420 -7.15 -17.18 3.26
C SER A 420 -7.14 -17.31 4.77
N HIS A 421 -5.96 -17.21 5.39
CA HIS A 421 -5.80 -17.19 6.84
C HIS A 421 -6.49 -15.96 7.46
N GLY A 422 -6.27 -14.77 6.91
CA GLY A 422 -6.90 -13.54 7.41
C GLY A 422 -8.42 -13.58 7.32
N LEU A 423 -8.96 -14.07 6.20
CA LEU A 423 -10.40 -14.24 5.99
C LEU A 423 -10.98 -15.37 6.86
N ALA A 424 -10.27 -16.47 7.06
CA ALA A 424 -10.73 -17.56 7.92
C ALA A 424 -10.79 -17.14 9.39
N LEU A 425 -9.79 -16.40 9.87
CA LEU A 425 -9.65 -15.94 11.25
C LEU A 425 -10.42 -14.64 11.57
N GLY A 426 -11.22 -14.12 10.63
CA GLY A 426 -12.02 -12.92 10.84
C GLY A 426 -11.25 -11.60 10.93
N ARG A 427 -9.96 -11.58 10.53
CA ARG A 427 -9.10 -10.39 10.61
C ARG A 427 -9.61 -9.22 9.78
N CYS A 428 -10.33 -9.53 8.71
CA CYS A 428 -10.88 -8.54 7.80
C CYS A 428 -12.37 -8.29 8.03
N ASP A 429 -13.02 -8.85 9.06
CA ASP A 429 -14.49 -8.90 9.14
C ASP A 429 -15.17 -7.54 9.11
N GLU A 430 -14.53 -6.53 9.67
CA GLU A 430 -15.01 -5.14 9.68
C GLU A 430 -14.28 -4.25 8.66
N VAL A 431 -13.68 -4.85 7.63
CA VAL A 431 -13.16 -4.11 6.48
C VAL A 431 -14.24 -4.00 5.42
N ASP A 432 -14.62 -2.76 5.12
CA ASP A 432 -15.66 -2.39 4.18
C ASP A 432 -15.14 -2.36 2.72
N PHE A 433 -14.94 -3.55 2.14
CA PHE A 433 -14.42 -3.73 0.77
C PHE A 433 -15.36 -3.21 -0.32
N ASP A 434 -14.78 -2.54 -1.32
CA ASP A 434 -15.47 -2.09 -2.52
C ASP A 434 -15.24 -3.01 -3.73
N ILE A 435 -14.04 -3.60 -3.79
CA ILE A 435 -13.63 -4.44 -4.92
C ILE A 435 -13.03 -5.73 -4.38
N ALA A 436 -13.50 -6.86 -4.91
CA ALA A 436 -12.92 -8.17 -4.65
C ALA A 436 -12.21 -8.70 -5.90
N VAL A 437 -10.92 -9.01 -5.78
CA VAL A 437 -10.10 -9.56 -6.87
C VAL A 437 -9.71 -11.01 -6.55
N PHE A 438 -9.92 -11.92 -7.50
CA PHE A 438 -9.51 -13.32 -7.44
C PHE A 438 -8.49 -13.61 -8.53
N THR A 439 -7.27 -13.97 -8.13
CA THR A 439 -6.18 -14.24 -9.07
C THR A 439 -6.16 -15.70 -9.55
N ASN A 440 -6.09 -16.66 -8.62
CA ASN A 440 -6.07 -18.11 -8.89
C ASN A 440 -6.22 -18.91 -7.59
N LEU A 441 -6.50 -20.20 -7.71
CA LEU A 441 -6.54 -21.17 -6.62
C LEU A 441 -5.79 -22.45 -7.01
N THR A 442 -4.56 -22.58 -6.53
CA THR A 442 -3.81 -23.85 -6.52
C THR A 442 -3.66 -24.40 -5.10
N ARG A 443 -3.35 -25.70 -4.98
CA ARG A 443 -3.19 -26.41 -3.71
C ARG A 443 -2.10 -25.77 -2.86
N ASP A 444 -2.50 -25.24 -1.71
CA ASP A 444 -1.62 -24.59 -0.73
C ASP A 444 -2.31 -24.55 0.65
N HIS A 445 -1.56 -24.35 1.73
CA HIS A 445 -2.06 -24.12 3.10
C HIS A 445 -3.03 -25.19 3.67
N LEU A 446 -2.96 -26.44 3.21
CA LEU A 446 -3.82 -27.52 3.68
C LEU A 446 -3.53 -27.93 5.13
N ASP A 447 -2.36 -27.62 5.65
CA ASP A 447 -1.99 -27.75 7.05
C ASP A 447 -2.87 -26.89 7.97
N PHE A 448 -3.35 -25.74 7.47
CA PHE A 448 -4.27 -24.87 8.20
C PHE A 448 -5.74 -25.17 7.91
N HIS A 449 -6.11 -25.30 6.63
CA HIS A 449 -7.50 -25.40 6.19
C HIS A 449 -8.05 -26.83 6.18
N GLY A 450 -7.21 -27.86 6.29
CA GLY A 450 -7.65 -29.26 6.31
C GLY A 450 -8.12 -29.82 4.95
N SER A 451 -8.88 -29.04 4.17
CA SER A 451 -9.42 -29.41 2.85
C SER A 451 -9.26 -28.29 1.82
N GLU A 452 -9.28 -28.64 0.53
CA GLU A 452 -9.28 -27.65 -0.56
C GLU A 452 -10.60 -26.87 -0.61
N GLU A 453 -11.70 -27.51 -0.20
CA GLU A 453 -13.02 -26.90 -0.04
C GLU A 453 -13.00 -25.79 1.01
N GLU A 454 -12.49 -26.05 2.22
CA GLU A 454 -12.37 -25.03 3.28
C GLU A 454 -11.45 -23.88 2.86
N TYR A 455 -10.34 -24.18 2.17
CA TYR A 455 -9.44 -23.16 1.64
C TYR A 455 -10.13 -22.25 0.61
N LYS A 456 -10.93 -22.85 -0.28
CA LYS A 456 -11.73 -22.15 -1.29
C LYS A 456 -12.83 -21.30 -0.65
N GLU A 457 -13.58 -21.85 0.31
CA GLU A 457 -14.62 -21.15 1.06
C GLU A 457 -14.06 -19.97 1.86
N ALA A 458 -12.88 -20.13 2.47
CA ALA A 458 -12.21 -19.05 3.18
C ALA A 458 -11.94 -17.84 2.28
N LYS A 459 -11.50 -18.03 1.03
CA LYS A 459 -11.32 -16.94 0.07
C LYS A 459 -12.65 -16.36 -0.42
N ALA A 460 -13.67 -17.20 -0.57
CA ALA A 460 -15.01 -16.76 -0.99
C ALA A 460 -15.65 -15.78 -0.01
N LYS A 461 -15.24 -15.76 1.27
CA LYS A 461 -15.67 -14.75 2.24
C LYS A 461 -15.45 -13.30 1.79
N LEU A 462 -14.42 -13.04 0.96
CA LEU A 462 -14.22 -11.71 0.38
C LEU A 462 -15.32 -11.38 -0.65
N PHE A 463 -15.64 -12.34 -1.52
CA PHE A 463 -16.63 -12.16 -2.58
C PHE A 463 -18.07 -12.17 -2.05
N SER A 464 -18.35 -12.90 -0.98
CA SER A 464 -19.68 -12.93 -0.36
C SER A 464 -20.13 -11.57 0.18
N ARG A 465 -19.18 -10.67 0.46
CA ARG A 465 -19.43 -9.28 0.88
C ARG A 465 -19.80 -8.36 -0.26
N MET A 466 -19.61 -8.78 -1.51
CA MET A 466 -19.98 -8.02 -2.68
C MET A 466 -21.49 -8.08 -2.87
N VAL A 467 -22.23 -7.23 -2.15
CA VAL A 467 -23.70 -7.22 -2.12
C VAL A 467 -24.39 -6.04 -2.82
N ASP A 468 -23.74 -4.87 -2.89
CA ASP A 468 -24.30 -3.64 -3.48
C ASP A 468 -23.87 -3.48 -4.95
N PRO A 469 -24.79 -3.58 -5.94
CA PRO A 469 -24.45 -3.44 -7.36
C PRO A 469 -23.94 -2.07 -7.79
N GLU A 470 -24.34 -1.00 -7.09
CA GLU A 470 -23.93 0.36 -7.43
C GLU A 470 -22.49 0.63 -6.97
N ARG A 471 -22.12 0.02 -5.85
CA ARG A 471 -20.85 0.26 -5.14
C ARG A 471 -19.80 -0.83 -5.34
N HIS A 472 -20.18 -2.10 -5.47
CA HIS A 472 -19.21 -3.21 -5.43
C HIS A 472 -18.83 -3.71 -6.82
N ARG A 473 -17.63 -4.26 -6.95
CA ARG A 473 -17.15 -4.91 -8.18
C ARG A 473 -16.45 -6.23 -7.87
N LYS A 474 -16.62 -7.20 -8.76
CA LYS A 474 -15.93 -8.50 -8.70
C LYS A 474 -14.97 -8.62 -9.88
N ILE A 475 -13.71 -8.92 -9.60
CA ILE A 475 -12.68 -9.11 -10.62
C ILE A 475 -12.21 -10.55 -10.56
N VAL A 476 -12.36 -11.30 -11.65
CA VAL A 476 -12.18 -12.77 -11.62
C VAL A 476 -11.36 -13.25 -12.81
N ASN A 477 -10.30 -14.01 -12.52
CA ASN A 477 -9.59 -14.78 -13.52
C ASN A 477 -10.44 -15.96 -13.99
N ILE A 478 -10.89 -15.96 -15.25
CA ILE A 478 -11.73 -17.04 -15.80
C ILE A 478 -10.95 -18.18 -16.45
N ASP A 479 -9.62 -18.13 -16.47
CA ASP A 479 -8.78 -19.28 -16.80
C ASP A 479 -8.66 -20.25 -15.61
N ASP A 480 -9.00 -19.80 -14.39
CA ASP A 480 -9.05 -20.67 -13.22
C ASP A 480 -10.38 -21.46 -13.19
N PRO A 481 -10.36 -22.80 -13.02
CA PRO A 481 -11.56 -23.62 -13.00
C PRO A 481 -12.53 -23.28 -11.85
N ASN A 482 -12.07 -22.59 -10.80
CA ASN A 482 -12.89 -22.15 -9.68
C ASN A 482 -13.61 -20.81 -9.94
N ALA A 483 -13.36 -20.15 -11.07
CA ALA A 483 -13.98 -18.86 -11.39
C ALA A 483 -15.52 -18.83 -11.23
N PRO A 484 -16.29 -19.84 -11.72
CA PRO A 484 -17.74 -19.84 -11.56
C PRO A 484 -18.18 -19.81 -10.09
N PHE A 485 -17.42 -20.45 -9.20
CA PHE A 485 -17.72 -20.46 -7.77
C PHE A 485 -17.56 -19.08 -7.15
N PHE A 486 -16.49 -18.34 -7.49
CA PHE A 486 -16.26 -16.97 -6.97
C PHE A 486 -17.24 -15.95 -7.55
N ILE A 487 -17.57 -16.06 -8.84
CA ILE A 487 -18.57 -15.19 -9.49
C ILE A 487 -19.94 -15.30 -8.79
N ALA A 488 -20.32 -16.53 -8.43
CA ALA A 488 -21.61 -16.82 -7.80
C ALA A 488 -21.73 -16.36 -6.33
N GLN A 489 -20.62 -16.00 -5.67
CA GLN A 489 -20.67 -15.51 -4.28
C GLN A 489 -21.24 -14.11 -4.19
N GLY A 490 -21.95 -13.78 -3.11
CA GLY A 490 -22.53 -12.44 -2.92
C GLY A 490 -23.74 -12.21 -3.82
N ASN A 491 -23.99 -10.95 -4.20
CA ASN A 491 -25.11 -10.60 -5.07
C ASN A 491 -24.76 -10.84 -6.55
N SER A 492 -25.68 -11.46 -7.30
CA SER A 492 -25.53 -11.74 -8.74
C SER A 492 -25.58 -10.47 -9.60
N ASP A 493 -26.22 -9.41 -9.10
CA ASP A 493 -26.38 -8.15 -9.82
C ASP A 493 -25.12 -7.27 -9.72
N VAL A 494 -24.18 -7.62 -8.85
CA VAL A 494 -22.88 -6.94 -8.75
C VAL A 494 -22.08 -7.17 -10.04
N PRO A 495 -21.64 -6.09 -10.73
CA PRO A 495 -20.86 -6.22 -11.96
C PRO A 495 -19.58 -7.03 -11.76
N VAL A 496 -19.33 -7.93 -12.70
CA VAL A 496 -18.13 -8.75 -12.78
C VAL A 496 -17.31 -8.28 -13.98
N VAL A 497 -16.03 -8.01 -13.79
CA VAL A 497 -15.06 -7.86 -14.88
C VAL A 497 -14.15 -9.07 -14.87
N THR A 498 -14.12 -9.77 -16.00
CA THR A 498 -13.36 -11.00 -16.16
C THR A 498 -12.04 -10.73 -16.86
N PHE A 499 -11.00 -11.45 -16.44
CA PHE A 499 -9.73 -11.44 -17.14
C PHE A 499 -9.23 -12.86 -17.38
N GLY A 500 -8.39 -13.02 -18.39
CA GLY A 500 -7.82 -14.31 -18.77
C GLY A 500 -6.84 -14.13 -19.91
N MET A 501 -5.81 -14.97 -19.95
CA MET A 501 -4.86 -15.02 -21.05
C MET A 501 -5.27 -16.06 -22.10
N GLU A 502 -5.84 -17.19 -21.68
CA GLU A 502 -6.18 -18.31 -22.57
C GLU A 502 -7.62 -18.21 -23.06
N ASN A 503 -8.54 -17.82 -22.18
CA ASN A 503 -9.96 -17.70 -22.49
C ASN A 503 -10.30 -16.31 -23.04
N LYS A 504 -10.39 -16.22 -24.38
CA LYS A 504 -10.77 -14.98 -25.09
C LYS A 504 -12.21 -14.51 -24.88
N ASN A 505 -13.02 -15.23 -24.10
CA ASN A 505 -14.33 -14.73 -23.66
C ASN A 505 -14.20 -13.78 -22.45
N ALA A 506 -13.00 -13.60 -21.89
CA ALA A 506 -12.76 -12.62 -20.86
C ALA A 506 -12.95 -11.19 -21.39
N ASP A 507 -13.32 -10.27 -20.51
CA ASP A 507 -13.42 -8.84 -20.86
C ASP A 507 -12.03 -8.26 -21.14
N VAL A 508 -11.04 -8.68 -20.34
CA VAL A 508 -9.64 -8.25 -20.41
C VAL A 508 -8.73 -9.42 -20.73
N TYR A 509 -8.09 -9.38 -21.90
CA TYR A 509 -7.20 -10.45 -22.37
C TYR A 509 -6.10 -9.91 -23.29
N PRO A 510 -4.94 -10.57 -23.41
CA PRO A 510 -3.86 -10.12 -24.27
C PRO A 510 -4.14 -10.50 -25.73
N LEU A 511 -3.92 -9.55 -26.64
CA LEU A 511 -3.91 -9.75 -28.09
C LEU A 511 -2.55 -10.29 -28.56
N LYS A 512 -1.49 -9.73 -27.99
CA LYS A 512 -0.09 -10.09 -28.25
C LYS A 512 0.73 -9.76 -27.00
N PHE A 513 1.77 -10.54 -26.75
CA PHE A 513 2.78 -10.16 -25.77
C PHE A 513 4.15 -10.68 -26.23
N GLU A 514 5.19 -9.98 -25.80
CA GLU A 514 6.60 -10.35 -25.97
C GLU A 514 7.26 -10.34 -24.60
N LEU A 515 7.96 -11.43 -24.29
CA LEU A 515 8.65 -11.62 -23.02
C LEU A 515 10.15 -11.53 -23.26
N SER A 516 10.84 -10.69 -22.50
CA SER A 516 12.30 -10.63 -22.46
C SER A 516 12.78 -10.61 -21.01
N LEU A 517 14.09 -10.68 -20.81
CA LEU A 517 14.70 -10.59 -19.48
C LEU A 517 14.59 -9.19 -18.87
N PHE A 518 14.37 -8.15 -19.67
CA PHE A 518 14.40 -6.76 -19.21
C PHE A 518 13.00 -6.13 -19.23
N GLU A 519 12.16 -6.58 -20.15
CA GLU A 519 10.85 -5.97 -20.40
C GLU A 519 9.82 -7.01 -20.85
N THR A 520 8.60 -6.85 -20.35
CA THR A 520 7.38 -7.51 -20.82
C THR A 520 6.53 -6.48 -21.57
N GLN A 521 6.36 -6.68 -22.88
CA GLN A 521 5.45 -5.87 -23.69
C GLN A 521 4.15 -6.63 -23.88
N VAL A 522 3.00 -6.00 -23.61
CA VAL A 522 1.69 -6.61 -23.77
C VAL A 522 0.69 -5.65 -24.41
N LEU A 523 0.04 -6.13 -25.48
CA LEU A 523 -1.10 -5.48 -26.09
C LEU A 523 -2.38 -6.10 -25.51
N VAL A 524 -3.14 -5.35 -24.72
CA VAL A 524 -4.31 -5.82 -23.98
C VAL A 524 -5.60 -5.33 -24.64
N HIS A 525 -6.50 -6.24 -24.94
CA HIS A 525 -7.88 -5.91 -25.29
C HIS A 525 -8.67 -5.60 -24.02
N THR A 526 -9.43 -4.51 -24.03
CA THR A 526 -10.43 -4.19 -22.99
C THR A 526 -11.74 -3.74 -23.64
N PRO A 527 -12.87 -3.72 -22.90
CA PRO A 527 -14.13 -3.19 -23.41
C PRO A 527 -14.08 -1.69 -23.78
N GLN A 528 -13.10 -0.95 -23.26
CA GLN A 528 -12.96 0.49 -23.46
C GLN A 528 -11.95 0.86 -24.57
N GLY A 529 -11.19 -0.11 -25.06
CA GLY A 529 -10.13 0.11 -26.05
C GLY A 529 -8.97 -0.88 -25.88
N ILE A 530 -7.99 -0.77 -26.78
CA ILE A 530 -6.77 -1.55 -26.70
C ILE A 530 -5.72 -0.73 -25.94
N LEU A 531 -5.03 -1.38 -25.01
CA LEU A 531 -3.90 -0.82 -24.26
C LEU A 531 -2.60 -1.46 -24.75
N GLU A 532 -1.55 -0.67 -24.86
CA GLU A 532 -0.18 -1.12 -25.03
C GLU A 532 0.56 -0.80 -23.73
N ILE A 533 1.19 -1.81 -23.13
CA ILE A 533 1.82 -1.72 -21.81
C ILE A 533 3.23 -2.31 -21.91
N SER A 534 4.20 -1.54 -21.45
CA SER A 534 5.59 -1.95 -21.20
C SER A 534 5.87 -2.09 -19.71
N SER A 535 6.16 -3.29 -19.23
CA SER A 535 6.37 -3.53 -17.80
C SER A 535 7.72 -4.19 -17.54
N GLY A 536 8.43 -3.74 -16.50
CA GLY A 536 9.63 -4.41 -15.98
C GLY A 536 9.35 -5.76 -15.31
N LEU A 537 8.07 -6.11 -15.09
CA LEU A 537 7.69 -7.36 -14.46
C LEU A 537 7.86 -8.55 -15.40
N LEU A 538 8.71 -9.51 -15.00
CA LEU A 538 9.13 -10.60 -15.87
C LEU A 538 8.21 -11.82 -15.83
N GLY A 539 8.01 -12.44 -16.99
CA GLY A 539 7.42 -13.76 -17.11
C GLY A 539 5.90 -13.80 -17.25
N ARG A 540 5.40 -14.92 -17.78
CA ARG A 540 4.00 -15.10 -18.18
C ARG A 540 3.00 -14.97 -17.01
N HIS A 541 3.41 -15.31 -15.79
CA HIS A 541 2.57 -15.16 -14.61
C HIS A 541 2.30 -13.68 -14.25
N ASN A 542 3.22 -12.77 -14.61
CA ASN A 542 3.02 -11.34 -14.40
C ASN A 542 2.06 -10.72 -15.43
N ILE A 543 1.90 -11.33 -16.60
CA ILE A 543 0.80 -10.96 -17.52
C ILE A 543 -0.55 -11.12 -16.81
N TYR A 544 -0.80 -12.23 -16.09
CA TYR A 544 -2.05 -12.36 -15.31
C TYR A 544 -2.22 -11.26 -14.27
N ASN A 545 -1.15 -10.85 -13.58
CA ASN A 545 -1.19 -9.79 -12.58
C ASN A 545 -1.48 -8.42 -13.23
N ILE A 546 -0.90 -8.15 -14.40
CA ILE A 546 -1.17 -6.96 -15.23
C ILE A 546 -2.63 -6.95 -15.67
N LEU A 547 -3.13 -8.06 -16.24
CA LEU A 547 -4.53 -8.18 -16.67
C LEU A 547 -5.50 -7.99 -15.49
N ALA A 548 -5.17 -8.48 -14.30
CA ALA A 548 -5.96 -8.26 -13.10
C ALA A 548 -6.02 -6.76 -12.72
N ALA A 549 -4.89 -6.06 -12.76
CA ALA A 549 -4.83 -4.62 -12.48
C ALA A 549 -5.59 -3.81 -13.54
N VAL A 550 -5.43 -4.12 -14.83
CA VAL A 550 -6.22 -3.55 -15.92
C VAL A 550 -7.71 -3.77 -15.68
N ALA A 551 -8.13 -4.98 -15.30
CA ALA A 551 -9.53 -5.29 -15.03
C ALA A 551 -10.09 -4.50 -13.83
N VAL A 552 -9.28 -4.23 -12.79
CA VAL A 552 -9.66 -3.30 -11.71
C VAL A 552 -9.86 -1.89 -12.28
N GLY A 553 -8.93 -1.39 -13.10
CA GLY A 553 -9.03 -0.08 -13.76
C GLY A 553 -10.30 0.07 -14.60
N ILE A 554 -10.61 -0.95 -15.41
CA ILE A 554 -11.84 -0.99 -16.21
C ILE A 554 -13.09 -1.00 -15.32
N ALA A 555 -13.10 -1.76 -14.22
CA ALA A 555 -14.24 -1.87 -13.32
C ALA A 555 -14.57 -0.55 -12.59
N VAL A 556 -13.54 0.28 -12.34
CA VAL A 556 -13.69 1.60 -11.71
C VAL A 556 -13.79 2.74 -12.72
N GLY A 557 -13.76 2.46 -14.02
CA GLY A 557 -13.81 3.47 -15.07
C GLY A 557 -12.57 4.38 -15.11
N ALA A 558 -11.41 3.88 -14.70
CA ALA A 558 -10.16 4.62 -14.76
C ALA A 558 -9.83 4.98 -16.22
N PRO A 559 -9.32 6.19 -16.49
CA PRO A 559 -8.86 6.55 -17.82
C PRO A 559 -7.73 5.63 -18.28
N LEU A 560 -7.81 5.17 -19.53
CA LEU A 560 -6.86 4.20 -20.09
C LEU A 560 -5.39 4.61 -19.94
N GLU A 561 -5.10 5.89 -20.09
CA GLU A 561 -3.76 6.46 -19.91
C GLU A 561 -3.22 6.30 -18.48
N ASP A 562 -4.08 6.42 -17.45
CA ASP A 562 -3.67 6.22 -16.05
C ASP A 562 -3.45 4.75 -15.75
N ILE A 563 -4.23 3.85 -16.38
CA ILE A 563 -4.05 2.41 -16.26
C ILE A 563 -2.68 2.02 -16.78
N VAL A 564 -2.33 2.47 -17.99
CA VAL A 564 -1.02 2.21 -18.60
C VAL A 564 0.07 2.80 -17.70
N ARG A 565 0.08 4.12 -17.48
CA ARG A 565 1.11 4.80 -16.69
C ARG A 565 1.35 4.15 -15.33
N GLY A 566 0.30 3.86 -14.57
CA GLY A 566 0.47 3.32 -13.23
C GLY A 566 0.90 1.85 -13.19
N ILE A 567 0.74 1.10 -14.29
CA ILE A 567 1.31 -0.24 -14.43
C ILE A 567 2.78 -0.17 -14.85
N GLU A 568 3.12 0.74 -15.78
CA GLU A 568 4.49 0.93 -16.27
C GLU A 568 5.42 1.54 -15.21
N GLU A 569 4.90 2.37 -14.30
CA GLU A 569 5.65 2.92 -13.15
C GLU A 569 6.07 1.86 -12.11
N VAL A 570 5.55 0.63 -12.20
CA VAL A 570 5.95 -0.47 -11.32
C VAL A 570 7.10 -1.25 -11.96
N ASP A 571 8.33 -0.77 -11.74
CA ASP A 571 9.55 -1.37 -12.28
C ASP A 571 9.74 -2.81 -11.79
N ALA A 572 9.67 -3.00 -10.47
CA ALA A 572 9.83 -4.28 -9.82
C ALA A 572 9.02 -4.36 -8.52
N VAL A 573 8.71 -5.58 -8.11
CA VAL A 573 8.12 -5.85 -6.79
C VAL A 573 9.18 -6.58 -5.97
N PRO A 574 9.62 -6.04 -4.82
CA PRO A 574 10.73 -6.61 -4.07
C PRO A 574 10.54 -8.09 -3.75
N GLY A 575 11.50 -8.92 -4.15
CA GLY A 575 11.50 -10.37 -4.00
C GLY A 575 10.43 -11.12 -4.80
N ARG A 576 9.89 -10.53 -5.87
CA ARG A 576 8.89 -11.17 -6.77
C ARG A 576 9.39 -11.09 -8.22
N CYS A 577 10.11 -12.13 -8.65
CA CYS A 577 10.78 -12.19 -9.95
C CYS A 577 11.56 -10.89 -10.24
N GLU A 578 12.24 -10.37 -9.22
CA GLU A 578 12.97 -9.11 -9.25
C GLU A 578 14.30 -9.33 -9.97
N LEU A 579 14.49 -8.66 -11.10
CA LEU A 579 15.76 -8.65 -11.80
C LEU A 579 16.71 -7.70 -11.07
N ILE A 580 17.87 -8.21 -10.69
CA ILE A 580 18.99 -7.41 -10.22
C ILE A 580 19.92 -7.24 -11.42
N ASP A 581 20.00 -6.01 -11.91
CA ASP A 581 20.88 -5.61 -13.00
C ASP A 581 21.80 -4.49 -12.51
N GLU A 582 23.06 -4.86 -12.29
CA GLU A 582 24.19 -4.01 -11.91
C GLU A 582 25.20 -4.01 -13.06
N GLU A 583 24.70 -4.02 -14.31
CA GLU A 583 25.48 -4.06 -15.56
C GLU A 583 26.32 -5.34 -15.74
N GLN A 584 25.97 -6.41 -15.04
CA GLN A 584 26.69 -7.67 -15.15
C GLN A 584 26.29 -8.47 -16.42
N ALA A 585 27.18 -9.34 -16.88
CA ALA A 585 26.95 -10.15 -18.09
C ALA A 585 25.89 -11.28 -17.94
N PHE A 586 25.14 -11.35 -16.84
CA PHE A 586 24.15 -12.39 -16.56
C PHE A 586 22.99 -11.85 -15.69
N GLY A 587 21.76 -12.26 -15.99
CA GLY A 587 20.62 -11.89 -15.14
C GLY A 587 20.66 -12.58 -13.78
N VAL A 588 20.43 -11.82 -12.70
CA VAL A 588 20.18 -12.35 -11.36
C VAL A 588 18.73 -12.09 -11.02
N ILE A 589 17.97 -13.12 -10.67
CA ILE A 589 16.55 -13.00 -10.32
C ILE A 589 16.35 -13.41 -8.86
N VAL A 590 15.77 -12.50 -8.07
CA VAL A 590 15.38 -12.75 -6.68
C VAL A 590 13.88 -12.99 -6.62
N ASP A 591 13.48 -14.13 -6.07
CA ASP A 591 12.06 -14.49 -5.94
C ASP A 591 11.76 -15.25 -4.64
N TYR A 592 10.54 -15.08 -4.16
CA TYR A 592 10.03 -15.65 -2.91
C TYR A 592 9.34 -17.02 -3.11
N ALA A 593 9.50 -17.69 -4.25
CA ALA A 593 8.99 -19.03 -4.49
C ALA A 593 9.43 -20.00 -3.38
N HIS A 594 8.49 -20.34 -2.50
CA HIS A 594 8.70 -21.21 -1.33
C HIS A 594 7.83 -22.47 -1.37
N THR A 595 7.08 -22.69 -2.46
CA THR A 595 6.31 -23.90 -2.71
C THR A 595 6.81 -24.57 -4.01
N PRO A 596 6.63 -25.90 -4.17
CA PRO A 596 7.01 -26.59 -5.40
C PRO A 596 6.36 -26.00 -6.67
N ASP A 597 5.09 -25.60 -6.57
CA ASP A 597 4.33 -24.95 -7.66
C ASP A 597 4.94 -23.58 -8.02
N ALA A 598 5.22 -22.74 -7.02
CA ALA A 598 5.82 -21.43 -7.24
C ALA A 598 7.23 -21.54 -7.85
N LEU A 599 8.06 -22.48 -7.36
CA LEU A 599 9.41 -22.70 -7.88
C LEU A 599 9.38 -23.23 -9.32
N SER A 600 8.48 -24.16 -9.63
CA SER A 600 8.31 -24.65 -11.01
C SER A 600 7.96 -23.51 -11.96
N ARG A 601 7.00 -22.66 -11.58
CA ARG A 601 6.56 -21.51 -12.39
C ARG A 601 7.66 -20.48 -12.60
N LEU A 602 8.46 -20.21 -11.57
CA LEU A 602 9.63 -19.33 -11.69
C LEU A 602 10.62 -19.90 -12.71
N LEU A 603 10.99 -21.17 -12.57
CA LEU A 603 11.96 -21.81 -13.48
C LEU A 603 11.43 -21.89 -14.92
N ASP A 604 10.15 -22.17 -15.11
CA ASP A 604 9.54 -22.19 -16.44
C ASP A 604 9.50 -20.78 -17.04
N SER A 605 9.20 -19.75 -16.24
CA SER A 605 9.26 -18.35 -16.68
C SER A 605 10.68 -18.01 -17.15
N VAL A 606 11.71 -18.30 -16.35
CA VAL A 606 13.12 -18.00 -16.71
C VAL A 606 13.57 -18.75 -17.96
N ARG A 607 13.07 -19.97 -18.20
CA ARG A 607 13.34 -20.72 -19.45
C ARG A 607 12.68 -20.05 -20.66
N GLU A 608 11.45 -19.57 -20.52
CA GLU A 608 10.74 -18.86 -21.59
C GLU A 608 11.45 -17.56 -21.97
N LEU A 609 12.16 -16.93 -21.04
CA LEU A 609 13.00 -15.74 -21.30
C LEU A 609 14.29 -16.05 -22.08
N GLY A 610 14.53 -17.30 -22.49
CA GLY A 610 15.66 -17.68 -23.33
C GLY A 610 16.96 -17.96 -22.59
N ALA A 611 16.91 -18.21 -21.28
CA ALA A 611 18.10 -18.53 -20.49
C ALA A 611 18.79 -19.82 -20.96
N ARG A 612 20.07 -19.72 -21.37
CA ARG A 612 20.87 -20.88 -21.82
C ARG A 612 21.29 -21.80 -20.67
N ARG A 613 21.52 -21.22 -19.48
CA ARG A 613 21.93 -21.92 -18.26
C ARG A 613 21.24 -21.26 -17.08
N ILE A 614 20.60 -22.06 -16.25
CA ILE A 614 19.93 -21.61 -15.03
C ILE A 614 20.71 -22.17 -13.84
N ILE A 615 21.08 -21.29 -12.91
CA ILE A 615 21.69 -21.65 -11.64
C ILE A 615 20.71 -21.21 -10.55
N THR A 616 20.24 -22.16 -9.74
CA THR A 616 19.28 -21.88 -8.67
C THR A 616 20.00 -21.97 -7.34
N GLY A 617 20.16 -20.84 -6.66
CA GLY A 617 20.56 -20.78 -5.27
C GLY A 617 19.31 -20.77 -4.39
N MET A 618 19.11 -21.80 -3.57
CA MET A 618 18.02 -21.83 -2.60
C MET A 618 18.59 -21.58 -1.20
N TYR A 619 18.14 -20.50 -0.55
CA TYR A 619 18.41 -20.27 0.86
C TYR A 619 17.19 -20.70 1.68
N ALA A 620 17.25 -21.89 2.27
CA ALA A 620 16.20 -22.40 3.15
C ALA A 620 16.64 -22.25 4.61
N CYS A 621 16.19 -21.18 5.28
CA CYS A 621 16.30 -21.09 6.74
C CYS A 621 14.99 -21.59 7.35
N LEU A 622 14.88 -22.90 7.56
CA LEU A 622 13.69 -23.52 8.15
C LEU A 622 13.84 -23.65 9.66
N ALA A 623 13.22 -22.75 10.43
CA ALA A 623 12.80 -23.06 11.78
C ALA A 623 11.47 -23.83 11.69
N TYR A 624 11.52 -25.14 11.94
CA TYR A 624 10.38 -26.07 12.04
C TYR A 624 9.62 -26.40 10.75
N CYS A 625 10.24 -27.14 9.83
CA CYS A 625 9.49 -28.10 9.02
C CYS A 625 10.42 -29.24 8.57
N SER A 626 10.14 -30.46 9.01
CA SER A 626 10.88 -31.66 8.62
C SER A 626 10.57 -32.04 7.17
N TYR A 627 11.57 -32.16 6.28
CA TYR A 627 11.90 -33.39 5.52
C TYR A 627 12.74 -33.18 4.24
N ILE A 628 13.55 -34.22 3.95
CA ILE A 628 14.11 -34.75 2.68
C ILE A 628 14.83 -33.77 1.72
N TYR A 629 16.15 -33.92 1.68
CA TYR A 629 17.01 -33.44 0.59
C TYR A 629 16.70 -34.19 -0.71
N PHE A 630 16.37 -33.45 -1.78
CA PHE A 630 16.51 -33.92 -3.15
C PHE A 630 17.81 -33.37 -3.73
N GLN A 631 18.81 -34.24 -3.87
CA GLN A 631 20.00 -33.97 -4.67
C GLN A 631 19.65 -34.26 -6.13
N SER A 632 19.41 -33.21 -6.93
CA SER A 632 19.34 -33.36 -8.39
C SER A 632 20.75 -33.51 -8.93
N GLY A 633 21.15 -34.76 -9.16
CA GLY A 633 22.37 -35.09 -9.90
C GLY A 633 22.25 -34.59 -11.34
N LEU A 634 23.20 -33.75 -11.75
CA LEU A 634 23.54 -33.59 -13.16
C LEU A 634 23.86 -34.97 -13.74
N GLN A 635 23.13 -35.38 -14.78
CA GLN A 635 23.73 -36.19 -15.83
C GLN A 635 23.40 -35.59 -17.17
N SER A 636 24.45 -35.09 -17.81
CA SER A 636 24.49 -34.78 -19.23
C SER A 636 24.16 -36.01 -20.06
N LYS A 637 23.26 -35.88 -21.03
CA LYS A 637 23.44 -36.36 -22.39
C LYS A 637 22.48 -35.65 -23.34
#